data_AF-A0A2N1FB74-F1
#
_entry.id   AF-A0A2N1FB74-F1
#
_cell.length_a   1.000
_cell.length_b   1.000
_cell.length_c   1.000
_cell.angle_alpha   90.00
_cell.angle_beta   90.00
_cell.angle_gamma   90.00
#
_symmetry.space_group_name_H-M   'P 1'
#
loop_
_entity.id
_entity.type
_entity.pdbx_description
1 polymer ?
#
loop_
_entity_poly.entity_id
_entity_poly.type
_entity_poly.pdbx_seq_one_letter_code
_entity_poly.pdbx_strand_id
1 'polypeptide(L)'
;MKILHLTDFHYDGSNKYKEDEIRLVKSLTDSLNRYKEKIDLVLFSGDLVYKGDDLKVFKAFEKLFFDSISEILNIKKTSIFICPGNHDVFRNQELDEIKDSIFKIDDNDNLDQFVLKNNGKSLKFSLENLNNYYEFQKDFYKDHVTLFEDDLVDNLYTNHIRTFDGKKIGITTLNSAWRANDSDKDSGNLMYPIHYLKKASRELGECDLKIIILHHPLSDFRYWNQYSLEDIIYKDYDMMYSGHVHNNRDTVHITSGIGIYHSTSSATLSGERDTIGYTIIDVDVESFELGLTNVIFNKNEEKFYFGDQRNAQIPVDKEKQQQNKFRVTIRKRFKQQSKTANKLFLSYKEIKEENDFIKLFTKPVIKAESQSNPNPKNKKRFSLEELILNKEENQILFGKDKSGKSATLYKITLDILHHFHTLKTLPIYIDCQVLINTKNTLDIIDTLSDFYETNKKSASNLLEDYHLKIVLDNFDDNESLILNPLFKFLDSHKNCSIIAASNETIFSSFAGGLIGNINFVNRYLHDLTRTEIRALTDKWPDISDEKRTQVVEKIHTVFNQLNIPSNYWTVSLFIWIFQKNIDANLGNNFQLIELYIDSLLDKDNFILSKQYKIDFGDLKDFLSALAHKLATTYQQNNYLVKYGQLIDFIDEYKTQNKRFVIETKTLSDLLIEKGILKSTDQENFTFRLNGVFEYFLGYYMAYDEGFRNKVIDHDDFYLSFKNEFEVCAGIIPQDYEFVKRIFDRTKHIYTDINKEVNMSNLDALLLGKVKDSFNISDVNAKDSFNISDVNTILKETIQDSLEPKEQDDILESLAPSGERISDVKPKKYYSEINNNSDNLENALHILGRVYRNSKIKRRDEFNKDVFNFILNSTCTFSLSLIEDISSQGISEVDDEITEKNLIKLLTQFLPIVAQTFFYDMAIQANMEIVLKEKIEELKKKKKGNELKLIILYFSLIDLDLKNHTNLIEELIEIISIPILKQTTVFKLYLYLSFKCNGNKTLKKTISQLIKKQELKIDKSQNVGLIEQRIKSIEKSIKKKL
;
A
#
# COMPACT_ATOMS: atom_id res chain seq x y z
N MET A 1 -25.25 -39.42 -24.12
CA MET A 1 -23.94 -39.81 -23.59
C MET A 1 -23.88 -39.50 -22.10
N LYS A 2 -23.35 -40.38 -21.25
CA LYS A 2 -23.21 -40.17 -19.81
C LYS A 2 -21.74 -40.26 -19.39
N ILE A 3 -21.27 -39.25 -18.67
CA ILE A 3 -19.88 -39.06 -18.26
C ILE A 3 -19.78 -39.15 -16.73
N LEU A 4 -18.81 -39.90 -16.22
CA LEU A 4 -18.40 -39.90 -14.82
C LEU A 4 -17.14 -39.04 -14.65
N HIS A 5 -17.20 -37.98 -13.86
CA HIS A 5 -16.06 -37.12 -13.55
C HIS A 5 -15.56 -37.38 -12.12
N LEU A 6 -14.27 -37.74 -12.02
CA LEU A 6 -13.50 -38.06 -10.82
C LEU A 6 -12.20 -37.21 -10.80
N THR A 7 -11.61 -37.01 -9.64
CA THR A 7 -10.44 -36.13 -9.43
C THR A 7 -9.83 -36.27 -8.04
N ASP A 8 -8.56 -36.00 -7.78
CA ASP A 8 -8.00 -35.83 -6.42
C ASP A 8 -8.22 -37.06 -5.49
N PHE A 9 -7.67 -38.21 -5.88
CA PHE A 9 -7.73 -39.45 -5.08
C PHE A 9 -6.58 -39.55 -4.07
N HIS A 10 -5.38 -39.06 -4.43
CA HIS A 10 -4.18 -39.04 -3.58
C HIS A 10 -3.82 -40.39 -2.93
N TYR A 11 -3.71 -41.46 -3.72
CA TYR A 11 -3.34 -42.78 -3.21
C TYR A 11 -1.97 -42.74 -2.52
N ASP A 12 -1.93 -43.03 -1.22
CA ASP A 12 -0.70 -43.04 -0.44
C ASP A 12 -0.06 -44.43 -0.47
N GLY A 13 -0.88 -45.49 -0.57
CA GLY A 13 -0.41 -46.88 -0.66
C GLY A 13 0.37 -47.37 0.56
N SER A 14 0.49 -46.55 1.61
CA SER A 14 1.11 -46.90 2.87
C SER A 14 0.17 -47.77 3.70
N ASN A 15 0.74 -48.65 4.53
CA ASN A 15 -0.07 -49.52 5.41
C ASN A 15 -0.95 -48.75 6.40
N LYS A 16 -0.73 -47.44 6.59
CA LYS A 16 -1.47 -46.60 7.54
C LYS A 16 -2.89 -46.28 7.06
N TYR A 17 -3.08 -46.04 5.76
CA TYR A 17 -4.35 -45.57 5.19
C TYR A 17 -5.02 -46.59 4.26
N LYS A 18 -4.33 -47.70 3.97
CA LYS A 18 -4.77 -48.72 3.03
C LYS A 18 -6.18 -49.29 3.30
N GLU A 19 -6.55 -49.51 4.56
CA GLU A 19 -7.90 -50.00 4.87
C GLU A 19 -8.99 -48.97 4.55
N ASP A 20 -8.73 -47.70 4.86
CA ASP A 20 -9.67 -46.60 4.59
C ASP A 20 -9.83 -46.43 3.08
N GLU A 21 -8.73 -46.41 2.32
CA GLU A 21 -8.74 -46.35 0.85
C GLU A 21 -9.56 -47.50 0.24
N ILE A 22 -9.39 -48.75 0.73
CA ILE A 22 -10.14 -49.91 0.23
C ILE A 22 -11.65 -49.80 0.54
N ARG A 23 -12.03 -49.43 1.77
CA ARG A 23 -13.44 -49.28 2.17
C ARG A 23 -14.15 -48.24 1.33
N LEU A 24 -13.44 -47.19 0.99
CA LEU A 24 -13.92 -46.02 0.31
C LEU A 24 -14.08 -46.25 -1.19
N VAL A 25 -13.14 -46.97 -1.81
CA VAL A 25 -13.33 -47.54 -3.16
C VAL A 25 -14.53 -48.47 -3.19
N LYS A 26 -14.70 -49.31 -2.15
CA LYS A 26 -15.88 -50.18 -2.07
C LYS A 26 -17.19 -49.38 -2.01
N SER A 27 -17.31 -48.40 -1.12
CA SER A 27 -18.48 -47.53 -1.04
C SER A 27 -18.75 -46.76 -2.34
N LEU A 28 -17.68 -46.35 -3.04
CA LEU A 28 -17.79 -45.71 -4.36
C LEU A 28 -18.37 -46.69 -5.38
N THR A 29 -17.80 -47.90 -5.49
CA THR A 29 -18.28 -48.94 -6.42
C THR A 29 -19.73 -49.35 -6.12
N ASP A 30 -20.12 -49.46 -4.84
CA ASP A 30 -21.49 -49.75 -4.43
C ASP A 30 -22.46 -48.66 -4.93
N SER A 31 -22.06 -47.39 -4.86
CA SER A 31 -22.87 -46.27 -5.35
C SER A 31 -22.97 -46.24 -6.87
N LEU A 32 -21.89 -46.60 -7.57
CA LEU A 32 -21.81 -46.63 -9.04
C LEU A 32 -22.53 -47.82 -9.67
N ASN A 33 -22.82 -48.88 -8.90
CA ASN A 33 -23.51 -50.08 -9.38
C ASN A 33 -24.87 -49.77 -10.06
N ARG A 34 -25.54 -48.68 -9.66
CA ARG A 34 -26.81 -48.24 -10.30
C ARG A 34 -26.65 -47.70 -11.74
N TYR A 35 -25.41 -47.39 -12.12
CA TYR A 35 -25.00 -46.93 -13.45
C TYR A 35 -24.21 -47.99 -14.22
N LYS A 36 -24.25 -49.25 -13.79
CA LYS A 36 -23.70 -50.37 -14.55
C LYS A 36 -24.23 -50.35 -15.99
N GLU A 37 -23.32 -50.39 -16.96
CA GLU A 37 -23.61 -50.32 -18.41
C GLU A 37 -24.32 -49.03 -18.87
N LYS A 38 -24.30 -47.97 -18.05
CA LYS A 38 -24.89 -46.66 -18.41
C LYS A 38 -23.86 -45.55 -18.58
N ILE A 39 -22.62 -45.75 -18.14
CA ILE A 39 -21.53 -44.76 -18.26
C ILE A 39 -20.77 -45.01 -19.55
N ASP A 40 -20.60 -43.98 -20.37
CA ASP A 40 -19.88 -44.06 -21.65
C ASP A 40 -18.42 -43.66 -21.49
N LEU A 41 -18.14 -42.61 -20.71
CA LEU A 41 -16.81 -42.04 -20.51
C LEU A 41 -16.52 -41.80 -19.03
N VAL A 42 -15.27 -41.99 -18.62
CA VAL A 42 -14.76 -41.64 -17.29
C VAL A 42 -13.63 -40.64 -17.45
N LEU A 43 -13.78 -39.47 -16.82
CA LEU A 43 -12.78 -38.41 -16.81
C LEU A 43 -12.15 -38.37 -15.41
N PHE A 44 -10.83 -38.47 -15.34
CA PHE A 44 -10.08 -38.36 -14.09
C PHE A 44 -9.10 -37.18 -14.14
N SER A 45 -9.44 -36.07 -13.46
CA SER A 45 -8.73 -34.78 -13.60
C SER A 45 -7.58 -34.55 -12.62
N GLY A 46 -6.70 -35.53 -12.44
CA GLY A 46 -5.43 -35.38 -11.72
C GLY A 46 -5.41 -35.81 -10.25
N ASP A 47 -4.21 -35.80 -9.67
CA ASP A 47 -3.90 -36.25 -8.31
C ASP A 47 -4.29 -37.70 -8.04
N LEU A 48 -3.67 -38.59 -8.83
CA LEU A 48 -3.84 -40.04 -8.71
C LEU A 48 -3.21 -40.57 -7.42
N VAL A 49 -1.99 -40.10 -7.12
CA VAL A 49 -1.19 -40.53 -5.97
C VAL A 49 -0.90 -39.37 -5.02
N TYR A 50 -0.61 -39.67 -3.76
CA TYR A 50 -0.23 -38.64 -2.78
C TYR A 50 1.12 -38.01 -3.10
N LYS A 51 2.02 -38.78 -3.71
CA LYS A 51 3.35 -38.35 -4.13
C LYS A 51 3.82 -39.13 -5.37
N GLY A 52 4.22 -38.40 -6.41
CA GLY A 52 4.66 -38.97 -7.69
C GLY A 52 6.04 -39.64 -7.71
N ASP A 53 6.61 -40.02 -6.58
CA ASP A 53 8.01 -40.47 -6.46
C ASP A 53 8.25 -41.96 -6.75
N ASP A 54 7.21 -42.79 -6.82
CA ASP A 54 7.34 -44.22 -7.13
C ASP A 54 6.28 -44.71 -8.14
N LEU A 55 6.74 -45.21 -9.30
CA LEU A 55 5.91 -45.83 -10.34
C LEU A 55 5.05 -47.00 -9.81
N LYS A 56 5.51 -47.73 -8.79
CA LYS A 56 4.75 -48.85 -8.20
C LYS A 56 3.47 -48.39 -7.52
N VAL A 57 3.47 -47.18 -6.95
CA VAL A 57 2.30 -46.60 -6.27
C VAL A 57 1.22 -46.29 -7.31
N PHE A 58 1.58 -45.73 -8.47
CA PHE A 58 0.65 -45.54 -9.59
C PHE A 58 0.04 -46.86 -10.08
N LYS A 59 0.86 -47.92 -10.24
CA LYS A 59 0.35 -49.25 -10.65
C LYS A 59 -0.55 -49.90 -9.60
N ALA A 60 -0.27 -49.67 -8.32
CA ALA A 60 -1.13 -50.14 -7.24
C ALA A 60 -2.45 -49.35 -7.19
N PHE A 61 -2.43 -48.04 -7.45
CA PHE A 61 -3.62 -47.22 -7.61
C PHE A 61 -4.48 -47.72 -8.78
N GLU A 62 -3.89 -47.95 -9.96
CA GLU A 62 -4.62 -48.48 -11.13
C GLU A 62 -5.38 -49.76 -10.79
N LYS A 63 -4.69 -50.70 -10.12
CA LYS A 63 -5.27 -51.99 -9.73
C LYS A 63 -6.38 -51.86 -8.67
N LEU A 64 -6.23 -50.95 -7.72
CA LEU A 64 -7.24 -50.75 -6.68
C LEU A 64 -8.47 -50.02 -7.25
N PHE A 65 -8.24 -48.98 -8.04
CA PHE A 65 -9.26 -48.02 -8.43
C PHE A 65 -9.77 -48.23 -9.86
N PHE A 66 -8.93 -48.04 -10.87
CA PHE A 66 -9.37 -48.10 -12.27
C PHE A 66 -9.86 -49.50 -12.69
N ASP A 67 -9.25 -50.58 -12.20
CA ASP A 67 -9.74 -51.94 -12.43
C ASP A 67 -11.14 -52.12 -11.82
N SER A 68 -11.35 -51.67 -10.58
CA SER A 68 -12.63 -51.75 -9.88
C SER A 68 -13.74 -50.96 -10.59
N ILE A 69 -13.41 -49.75 -11.09
CA ILE A 69 -14.34 -48.90 -11.86
C ILE A 69 -14.68 -49.52 -13.21
N SER A 70 -13.68 -50.04 -13.92
CA SER A 70 -13.85 -50.73 -15.19
C SER A 70 -14.76 -51.96 -15.06
N GLU A 71 -14.56 -52.76 -14.01
CA GLU A 71 -15.34 -53.97 -13.73
C GLU A 71 -16.80 -53.65 -13.34
N ILE A 72 -17.03 -52.70 -12.41
CA ILE A 72 -18.38 -52.39 -11.93
C ILE A 72 -19.26 -51.72 -13.00
N LEU A 73 -18.66 -50.82 -13.81
CA LEU A 73 -19.38 -50.10 -14.86
C LEU A 73 -19.48 -50.90 -16.17
N ASN A 74 -18.72 -52.00 -16.30
CA ASN A 74 -18.56 -52.76 -17.54
C ASN A 74 -18.05 -51.88 -18.71
N ILE A 75 -17.09 -50.99 -18.42
CA ILE A 75 -16.46 -50.11 -19.40
C ILE A 75 -15.04 -50.58 -19.68
N LYS A 76 -14.56 -50.35 -20.90
CA LYS A 76 -13.15 -50.58 -21.23
C LYS A 76 -12.29 -49.48 -20.62
N LYS A 77 -11.06 -49.81 -20.21
CA LYS A 77 -10.06 -48.80 -19.77
C LYS A 77 -9.80 -47.71 -20.81
N THR A 78 -10.04 -48.00 -22.10
CA THR A 78 -9.98 -47.03 -23.21
C THR A 78 -11.01 -45.91 -23.15
N SER A 79 -12.01 -46.04 -22.27
CA SER A 79 -13.00 -44.99 -21.98
C SER A 79 -12.64 -44.19 -20.71
N ILE A 80 -11.46 -44.43 -20.11
CA ILE A 80 -10.94 -43.71 -18.96
C ILE A 80 -9.84 -42.75 -19.43
N PHE A 81 -10.05 -41.45 -19.21
CA PHE A 81 -9.15 -40.39 -19.63
C PHE A 81 -8.51 -39.72 -18.41
N ILE A 82 -7.18 -39.65 -18.38
CA ILE A 82 -6.41 -39.19 -17.21
C ILE A 82 -5.55 -37.98 -17.56
N CYS A 83 -5.41 -37.04 -16.63
CA CYS A 83 -4.35 -36.02 -16.64
C CYS A 83 -3.58 -36.01 -15.31
N PRO A 84 -2.36 -35.45 -15.23
CA PRO A 84 -1.62 -35.34 -13.97
C PRO A 84 -2.07 -34.13 -13.16
N GLY A 85 -2.02 -34.26 -11.83
CA GLY A 85 -2.11 -33.17 -10.87
C GLY A 85 -0.78 -32.85 -10.19
N ASN A 86 -0.75 -31.87 -9.28
CA ASN A 86 0.49 -31.44 -8.65
C ASN A 86 1.07 -32.44 -7.64
N HIS A 87 0.27 -33.36 -7.11
CA HIS A 87 0.75 -34.47 -6.27
C HIS A 87 1.40 -35.60 -7.08
N ASP A 88 1.04 -35.72 -8.36
CA ASP A 88 1.65 -36.69 -9.29
C ASP A 88 3.08 -36.29 -9.71
N VAL A 89 3.56 -35.11 -9.30
CA VAL A 89 4.89 -34.56 -9.61
C VAL A 89 5.93 -35.03 -8.59
N PHE A 90 7.03 -35.63 -9.06
CA PHE A 90 8.22 -35.85 -8.26
C PHE A 90 9.12 -34.61 -8.29
N ARG A 91 8.98 -33.75 -7.28
CA ARG A 91 9.66 -32.45 -7.21
C ARG A 91 11.18 -32.59 -7.06
N ASN A 92 11.90 -31.54 -7.47
CA ASN A 92 13.36 -31.37 -7.36
C ASN A 92 14.19 -32.40 -8.17
N GLN A 93 13.67 -32.90 -9.29
CA GLN A 93 14.45 -33.73 -10.21
C GLN A 93 15.06 -32.91 -11.35
N GLU A 94 14.42 -31.81 -11.76
CA GLU A 94 14.92 -30.93 -12.82
C GLU A 94 16.24 -30.22 -12.45
N LEU A 95 17.08 -29.98 -13.47
CA LEU A 95 18.32 -29.22 -13.34
C LEU A 95 18.08 -27.76 -12.93
N ASP A 96 18.91 -27.23 -12.03
CA ASP A 96 18.81 -25.86 -11.53
C ASP A 96 18.90 -24.82 -12.66
N GLU A 97 19.73 -25.05 -13.70
CA GLU A 97 19.84 -24.12 -14.83
C GLU A 97 18.55 -24.02 -15.66
N ILE A 98 17.80 -25.13 -15.77
CA ILE A 98 16.51 -25.17 -16.46
C ILE A 98 15.47 -24.43 -15.64
N LYS A 99 15.43 -24.70 -14.33
CA LYS A 99 14.54 -24.04 -13.37
C LYS A 99 14.73 -22.52 -13.38
N ASP A 100 15.97 -22.04 -13.28
CA ASP A 100 16.31 -20.61 -13.30
C ASP A 100 15.97 -19.94 -14.64
N SER A 101 16.16 -20.66 -15.75
CA SER A 101 15.82 -20.14 -17.08
C SER A 101 14.31 -19.95 -17.24
N ILE A 102 13.49 -20.88 -16.74
CA ILE A 102 12.03 -20.80 -16.81
C ILE A 102 11.49 -19.74 -15.85
N PHE A 103 12.07 -19.61 -14.65
CA PHE A 103 11.62 -18.66 -13.63
C PHE A 103 11.65 -17.19 -14.11
N LYS A 104 12.59 -16.87 -15.01
CA LYS A 104 12.76 -15.51 -15.57
C LYS A 104 11.76 -15.16 -16.68
N ILE A 105 10.93 -16.11 -17.13
CA ILE A 105 9.98 -15.90 -18.22
C ILE A 105 8.74 -15.15 -17.72
N ASP A 106 8.36 -14.10 -18.42
CA ASP A 106 7.26 -13.20 -18.07
C ASP A 106 6.25 -12.98 -19.22
N ASP A 107 6.40 -13.70 -20.34
CA ASP A 107 5.44 -13.70 -21.45
C ASP A 107 5.37 -15.03 -22.23
N ASN A 108 4.33 -15.18 -23.06
CA ASN A 108 4.05 -16.41 -23.82
C ASN A 108 5.05 -16.68 -24.95
N ASP A 109 5.58 -15.63 -25.60
CA ASP A 109 6.47 -15.79 -26.75
C ASP A 109 7.82 -16.33 -26.26
N ASN A 110 8.34 -15.81 -25.15
CA ASN A 110 9.53 -16.31 -24.49
C ASN A 110 9.33 -17.74 -23.95
N LEU A 111 8.14 -18.07 -23.42
CA LEU A 111 7.80 -19.43 -23.00
C LEU A 111 7.81 -20.42 -24.17
N ASP A 112 7.16 -20.05 -25.29
CA ASP A 112 7.12 -20.88 -26.50
C ASP A 112 8.52 -21.04 -27.12
N GLN A 113 9.33 -19.96 -27.15
CA GLN A 113 10.72 -20.04 -27.58
C GLN A 113 11.54 -20.99 -26.70
N PHE A 114 11.34 -20.96 -25.38
CA PHE A 114 12.03 -21.85 -24.46
C PHE A 114 11.75 -23.33 -24.77
N VAL A 115 10.48 -23.71 -24.93
CA VAL A 115 10.13 -25.12 -25.16
C VAL A 115 10.54 -25.62 -26.53
N LEU A 116 10.58 -24.75 -27.54
CA LEU A 116 11.02 -25.10 -28.91
C LEU A 116 12.55 -25.08 -29.07
N LYS A 117 13.28 -24.48 -28.14
CA LYS A 117 14.73 -24.31 -28.20
C LYS A 117 15.46 -25.64 -28.41
N ASN A 118 16.49 -25.60 -29.27
CA ASN A 118 17.35 -26.75 -29.57
C ASN A 118 16.57 -28.00 -30.02
N ASN A 119 15.55 -27.83 -30.88
CA ASN A 119 14.66 -28.90 -31.34
C ASN A 119 13.96 -29.63 -30.18
N GLY A 120 13.45 -28.87 -29.19
CA GLY A 120 12.68 -29.42 -28.06
C GLY A 120 13.52 -30.04 -26.93
N LYS A 121 14.85 -29.92 -26.96
CA LYS A 121 15.71 -30.44 -25.87
C LYS A 121 15.44 -29.75 -24.54
N SER A 122 15.21 -28.43 -24.54
CA SER A 122 14.90 -27.68 -23.32
C SER A 122 13.61 -28.17 -22.66
N LEU A 123 12.58 -28.43 -23.46
CA LEU A 123 11.36 -29.07 -22.96
C LEU A 123 11.67 -30.43 -22.33
N LYS A 124 12.42 -31.30 -23.03
CA LYS A 124 12.75 -32.63 -22.52
C LYS A 124 13.35 -32.61 -21.11
N PHE A 125 14.30 -31.72 -20.84
CA PHE A 125 14.92 -31.59 -19.51
C PHE A 125 13.96 -30.98 -18.47
N SER A 126 13.05 -30.08 -18.88
CA SER A 126 12.05 -29.51 -17.97
C SER A 126 10.94 -30.48 -17.55
N LEU A 127 10.86 -31.67 -18.16
CA LEU A 127 9.82 -32.67 -17.91
C LEU A 127 10.24 -33.71 -16.86
N GLU A 128 11.47 -33.67 -16.35
CA GLU A 128 12.05 -34.72 -15.49
C GLU A 128 11.24 -34.98 -14.21
N ASN A 129 10.59 -33.95 -13.65
CA ASN A 129 9.76 -34.07 -12.45
C ASN A 129 8.53 -34.98 -12.64
N LEU A 130 8.15 -35.33 -13.88
CA LEU A 130 6.95 -36.12 -14.19
C LEU A 130 7.27 -37.46 -14.87
N ASN A 131 8.55 -37.89 -14.89
CA ASN A 131 8.97 -39.13 -15.55
C ASN A 131 8.17 -40.36 -15.09
N ASN A 132 7.95 -40.51 -13.78
CA ASN A 132 7.15 -41.63 -13.24
C ASN A 132 5.71 -41.61 -13.76
N TYR A 133 5.09 -40.43 -13.83
CA TYR A 133 3.74 -40.27 -14.39
C TYR A 133 3.72 -40.60 -15.89
N TYR A 134 4.68 -40.12 -16.68
CA TYR A 134 4.72 -40.42 -18.12
C TYR A 134 4.95 -41.90 -18.41
N GLU A 135 5.79 -42.57 -17.61
CA GLU A 135 5.95 -44.02 -17.71
C GLU A 135 4.64 -44.75 -17.39
N PHE A 136 3.94 -44.33 -16.33
CA PHE A 136 2.61 -44.85 -15.99
C PHE A 136 1.58 -44.61 -17.11
N GLN A 137 1.46 -43.36 -17.60
CA GLN A 137 0.53 -42.97 -18.66
C GLN A 137 0.78 -43.77 -19.95
N LYS A 138 2.06 -43.92 -20.31
CA LYS A 138 2.46 -44.72 -21.47
C LYS A 138 2.06 -46.17 -21.29
N ASP A 139 2.31 -46.77 -20.13
CA ASP A 139 1.91 -48.15 -19.83
C ASP A 139 0.37 -48.31 -19.85
N PHE A 140 -0.36 -47.36 -19.26
CA PHE A 140 -1.82 -47.34 -19.21
C PHE A 140 -2.47 -47.29 -20.60
N TYR A 141 -1.89 -46.53 -21.54
CA TYR A 141 -2.38 -46.42 -22.92
C TYR A 141 -1.67 -47.35 -23.92
N LYS A 142 -0.66 -48.12 -23.49
CA LYS A 142 0.22 -48.91 -24.38
C LYS A 142 -0.55 -49.91 -25.27
N ASP A 143 -1.49 -50.62 -24.67
CA ASP A 143 -2.30 -51.64 -25.37
C ASP A 143 -3.45 -51.01 -26.17
N HIS A 144 -3.59 -49.68 -26.13
CA HIS A 144 -4.76 -48.95 -26.62
C HIS A 144 -4.45 -48.10 -27.86
N VAL A 145 -3.25 -47.51 -27.95
CA VAL A 145 -2.79 -46.75 -29.14
C VAL A 145 -2.79 -47.62 -30.41
N THR A 146 -2.63 -48.94 -30.28
CA THR A 146 -2.71 -49.90 -31.40
C THR A 146 -4.14 -50.33 -31.75
N LEU A 147 -5.14 -50.12 -30.88
CA LEU A 147 -6.54 -50.48 -31.11
C LEU A 147 -7.36 -49.34 -31.69
N PHE A 148 -6.96 -48.09 -31.45
CA PHE A 148 -7.61 -46.88 -31.95
C PHE A 148 -6.56 -45.98 -32.61
N GLU A 149 -6.52 -45.96 -33.95
CA GLU A 149 -5.52 -45.20 -34.73
C GLU A 149 -5.54 -43.68 -34.46
N ASP A 150 -6.65 -43.17 -33.93
CA ASP A 150 -6.86 -41.74 -33.64
C ASP A 150 -6.43 -41.30 -32.22
N ASP A 151 -5.84 -42.19 -31.42
CA ASP A 151 -5.33 -41.85 -30.07
C ASP A 151 -3.87 -41.38 -30.13
N LEU A 152 -3.60 -40.20 -29.56
CA LEU A 152 -2.28 -39.60 -29.48
C LEU A 152 -1.88 -39.36 -28.02
N VAL A 153 -0.72 -39.88 -27.63
CA VAL A 153 -0.16 -39.72 -26.28
C VAL A 153 1.16 -38.94 -26.36
N ASP A 154 1.16 -37.70 -25.88
CA ASP A 154 2.33 -36.83 -25.72
C ASP A 154 2.50 -36.48 -24.22
N ASN A 155 3.67 -35.95 -23.83
CA ASN A 155 3.97 -35.64 -22.43
C ASN A 155 3.20 -34.41 -21.92
N LEU A 156 2.91 -33.44 -22.80
CA LEU A 156 2.21 -32.22 -22.43
C LEU A 156 0.70 -32.30 -22.65
N TYR A 157 0.24 -33.18 -23.54
CA TYR A 157 -1.18 -33.41 -23.80
C TYR A 157 -1.42 -34.80 -24.37
N THR A 158 -2.66 -35.29 -24.26
CA THR A 158 -3.12 -36.44 -25.04
C THR A 158 -4.40 -36.08 -25.79
N ASN A 159 -4.62 -36.67 -26.96
CA ASN A 159 -5.84 -36.54 -27.73
C ASN A 159 -6.45 -37.92 -27.98
N HIS A 160 -7.77 -37.99 -27.88
CA HIS A 160 -8.53 -39.22 -28.10
C HIS A 160 -9.82 -38.90 -28.84
N ILE A 161 -10.21 -39.75 -29.80
CA ILE A 161 -11.49 -39.62 -30.52
C ILE A 161 -12.35 -40.84 -30.25
N ARG A 162 -13.61 -40.61 -29.85
CA ARG A 162 -14.61 -41.66 -29.62
C ARG A 162 -15.84 -41.38 -30.48
N THR A 163 -16.57 -42.43 -30.86
CA THR A 163 -17.83 -42.29 -31.60
C THR A 163 -19.00 -42.67 -30.69
N PHE A 164 -19.98 -41.77 -30.56
CA PHE A 164 -21.22 -41.99 -29.81
C PHE A 164 -22.40 -41.63 -30.71
N ASP A 165 -23.33 -42.57 -30.95
CA ASP A 165 -24.48 -42.38 -31.85
C ASP A 165 -24.13 -41.77 -33.23
N GLY A 166 -22.98 -42.16 -33.78
CA GLY A 166 -22.48 -41.68 -35.07
C GLY A 166 -21.81 -40.30 -35.04
N LYS A 167 -21.76 -39.63 -33.88
CA LYS A 167 -21.06 -38.35 -33.66
C LYS A 167 -19.64 -38.59 -33.14
N LYS A 168 -18.70 -37.76 -33.57
CA LYS A 168 -17.30 -37.78 -33.12
C LYS A 168 -17.10 -36.90 -31.89
N ILE A 169 -16.66 -37.51 -30.80
CA ILE A 169 -16.33 -36.85 -29.54
C ILE A 169 -14.81 -36.79 -29.42
N GLY A 170 -14.25 -35.59 -29.41
CA GLY A 170 -12.83 -35.36 -29.21
C GLY A 170 -12.52 -35.06 -27.75
N ILE A 171 -11.53 -35.73 -27.17
CA ILE A 171 -11.10 -35.52 -25.79
C ILE A 171 -9.61 -35.17 -25.78
N THR A 172 -9.27 -33.99 -25.23
CA THR A 172 -7.89 -33.57 -24.96
C THR A 172 -7.63 -33.59 -23.46
N THR A 173 -6.53 -34.19 -23.02
CA THR A 173 -6.03 -34.02 -21.65
C THR A 173 -4.79 -33.13 -21.67
N LEU A 174 -4.67 -32.21 -20.71
CA LEU A 174 -3.51 -31.33 -20.58
C LEU A 174 -2.73 -31.65 -19.29
N ASN A 175 -1.42 -31.67 -19.42
CA ASN A 175 -0.52 -31.69 -18.29
C ASN A 175 -0.34 -30.29 -17.69
N SER A 176 -1.36 -29.85 -16.96
CA SER A 176 -1.30 -28.59 -16.20
C SER A 176 -0.27 -28.59 -15.06
N ALA A 177 0.19 -29.77 -14.64
CA ALA A 177 1.14 -29.96 -13.54
C ALA A 177 2.62 -29.78 -13.94
N TRP A 178 2.91 -29.54 -15.22
CA TRP A 178 4.29 -29.42 -15.73
C TRP A 178 5.17 -28.47 -14.91
N ARG A 179 4.61 -27.36 -14.40
CA ARG A 179 5.33 -26.37 -13.57
C ARG A 179 4.88 -26.32 -12.11
N ALA A 180 4.16 -27.33 -11.63
CA ALA A 180 3.67 -27.41 -10.25
C ALA A 180 4.79 -27.87 -9.28
N ASN A 181 5.80 -27.01 -9.13
CA ASN A 181 7.02 -27.30 -8.40
C ASN A 181 6.93 -26.95 -6.91
N ASP A 182 5.98 -26.10 -6.51
CA ASP A 182 5.83 -25.62 -5.15
C ASP A 182 4.35 -25.40 -4.84
N SER A 183 3.72 -26.40 -4.20
CA SER A 183 2.27 -26.41 -3.95
C SER A 183 1.76 -25.17 -3.21
N ASP A 184 2.60 -24.54 -2.38
CA ASP A 184 2.20 -23.34 -1.62
C ASP A 184 2.20 -22.07 -2.48
N LYS A 185 2.90 -22.09 -3.62
CA LYS A 185 3.07 -20.94 -4.53
C LYS A 185 2.52 -21.17 -5.92
N ASP A 186 2.05 -22.38 -6.25
CA ASP A 186 1.60 -22.73 -7.60
C ASP A 186 0.45 -21.84 -8.08
N SER A 187 -0.51 -21.49 -7.21
CA SER A 187 -1.64 -20.62 -7.59
C SER A 187 -1.19 -19.24 -8.07
N GLY A 188 -1.58 -18.91 -9.30
CA GLY A 188 -1.22 -17.69 -10.03
C GLY A 188 0.17 -17.69 -10.66
N ASN A 189 0.94 -18.79 -10.51
CA ASN A 189 2.32 -18.90 -10.98
C ASN A 189 2.56 -20.02 -11.99
N LEU A 190 1.57 -20.88 -12.26
CA LEU A 190 1.70 -21.93 -13.27
C LEU A 190 1.84 -21.35 -14.68
N MET A 191 2.42 -22.17 -15.57
CA MET A 191 2.65 -21.83 -16.97
C MET A 191 2.44 -23.06 -17.85
N TYR A 192 1.81 -22.87 -19.01
CA TYR A 192 1.65 -23.88 -20.04
C TYR A 192 1.98 -23.29 -21.43
N PRO A 193 2.77 -23.97 -22.28
CA PRO A 193 3.18 -23.42 -23.57
C PRO A 193 2.02 -23.33 -24.57
N ILE A 194 1.80 -22.14 -25.10
CA ILE A 194 0.69 -21.86 -26.03
C ILE A 194 0.87 -22.63 -27.34
N HIS A 195 2.11 -22.84 -27.78
CA HIS A 195 2.43 -23.67 -28.93
C HIS A 195 1.83 -25.08 -28.82
N TYR A 196 1.95 -25.72 -27.65
CA TYR A 196 1.50 -27.10 -27.44
C TYR A 196 -0.02 -27.21 -27.34
N LEU A 197 -0.69 -26.22 -26.74
CA LEU A 197 -2.16 -26.16 -26.74
C LEU A 197 -2.72 -26.01 -28.18
N LYS A 198 -2.13 -25.12 -28.99
CA LYS A 198 -2.51 -24.97 -30.40
C LYS A 198 -2.20 -26.23 -31.22
N LYS A 199 -1.15 -26.97 -30.86
CA LYS A 199 -0.81 -28.24 -31.49
C LYS A 199 -1.86 -29.31 -31.15
N ALA A 200 -2.22 -29.44 -29.87
CA ALA A 200 -3.27 -30.35 -29.40
C ALA A 200 -4.61 -30.12 -30.12
N SER A 201 -5.08 -28.87 -30.17
CA SER A 201 -6.33 -28.51 -30.87
C SER A 201 -6.29 -28.86 -32.37
N ARG A 202 -5.18 -28.56 -33.07
CA ARG A 202 -5.02 -28.87 -34.50
C ARG A 202 -4.99 -30.38 -34.78
N GLU A 203 -4.32 -31.15 -33.94
CA GLU A 203 -4.21 -32.61 -34.10
C GLU A 203 -5.50 -33.34 -33.73
N LEU A 204 -6.30 -32.81 -32.81
CA LEU A 204 -7.63 -33.36 -32.51
C LEU A 204 -8.58 -33.23 -33.71
N GLY A 205 -8.41 -32.18 -34.53
CA GLY A 205 -9.17 -31.96 -35.75
C GLY A 205 -10.63 -31.55 -35.50
N GLU A 206 -11.50 -31.85 -36.47
CA GLU A 206 -12.93 -31.56 -36.39
C GLU A 206 -13.69 -32.69 -35.69
N CYS A 207 -14.46 -32.33 -34.67
CA CYS A 207 -15.30 -33.22 -33.85
C CYS A 207 -16.64 -32.51 -33.57
N ASP A 208 -17.71 -33.28 -33.39
CA ASP A 208 -19.05 -32.76 -33.08
C ASP A 208 -19.14 -32.20 -31.65
N LEU A 209 -18.32 -32.74 -30.73
CA LEU A 209 -18.17 -32.26 -29.36
C LEU A 209 -16.70 -32.39 -28.93
N LYS A 210 -16.12 -31.31 -28.40
CA LYS A 210 -14.72 -31.28 -27.94
C LYS A 210 -14.64 -31.04 -26.43
N ILE A 211 -14.00 -31.97 -25.73
CA ILE A 211 -13.81 -31.97 -24.28
C ILE A 211 -12.34 -31.73 -23.97
N ILE A 212 -12.04 -30.87 -23.00
CA ILE A 212 -10.69 -30.69 -22.44
C ILE A 212 -10.65 -31.01 -20.95
N ILE A 213 -9.58 -31.66 -20.51
CA ILE A 213 -9.37 -32.08 -19.12
C ILE A 213 -8.02 -31.54 -18.64
N LEU A 214 -8.00 -30.89 -17.49
CA LEU A 214 -6.78 -30.38 -16.85
C LEU A 214 -6.97 -30.36 -15.34
N HIS A 215 -5.93 -30.58 -14.56
CA HIS A 215 -6.07 -30.60 -13.10
C HIS A 215 -6.28 -29.19 -12.51
N HIS A 216 -5.40 -28.24 -12.83
CA HIS A 216 -5.44 -26.90 -12.26
C HIS A 216 -6.45 -26.00 -12.98
N PRO A 217 -7.31 -25.25 -12.25
CA PRO A 217 -8.08 -24.15 -12.81
C PRO A 217 -7.20 -23.15 -13.58
N LEU A 218 -7.76 -22.54 -14.64
CA LEU A 218 -7.02 -21.56 -15.45
C LEU A 218 -6.56 -20.32 -14.65
N SER A 219 -7.20 -20.03 -13.52
CA SER A 219 -6.80 -18.96 -12.60
C SER A 219 -5.47 -19.21 -11.89
N ASP A 220 -4.98 -20.45 -11.86
CA ASP A 220 -3.70 -20.77 -11.24
C ASP A 220 -2.50 -20.46 -12.14
N PHE A 221 -2.74 -20.08 -13.39
CA PHE A 221 -1.71 -19.68 -14.34
C PHE A 221 -1.40 -18.20 -14.22
N ARG A 222 -0.16 -17.81 -14.59
CA ARG A 222 0.21 -16.39 -14.66
C ARG A 222 -0.75 -15.63 -15.58
N TYR A 223 -1.14 -14.41 -15.20
CA TYR A 223 -2.19 -13.64 -15.89
C TYR A 223 -2.00 -13.55 -17.41
N TRP A 224 -0.75 -13.37 -17.88
CA TRP A 224 -0.42 -13.30 -19.30
C TRP A 224 -0.58 -14.65 -20.02
N ASN A 225 -0.35 -15.77 -19.32
CA ASN A 225 -0.50 -17.13 -19.84
C ASN A 225 -1.97 -17.56 -19.80
N GLN A 226 -2.63 -17.36 -18.65
CA GLN A 226 -4.06 -17.58 -18.45
C GLN A 226 -4.88 -16.97 -19.58
N TYR A 227 -4.61 -15.71 -19.95
CA TYR A 227 -5.38 -15.06 -21.02
C TYR A 227 -5.29 -15.81 -22.35
N SER A 228 -4.08 -16.19 -22.77
CA SER A 228 -3.88 -16.92 -24.03
C SER A 228 -4.47 -18.33 -23.97
N LEU A 229 -4.36 -19.03 -22.83
CA LEU A 229 -4.96 -20.35 -22.64
C LEU A 229 -6.48 -20.28 -22.76
N GLU A 230 -7.11 -19.37 -22.02
CA GLU A 230 -8.54 -19.14 -22.07
C GLU A 230 -9.00 -18.80 -23.51
N ASP A 231 -8.27 -17.95 -24.24
CA ASP A 231 -8.65 -17.54 -25.61
C ASP A 231 -8.74 -18.75 -26.55
N ILE A 232 -7.82 -19.71 -26.40
CA ILE A 232 -7.78 -20.92 -27.23
C ILE A 232 -8.80 -21.95 -26.73
N ILE A 233 -8.81 -22.25 -25.43
CA ILE A 233 -9.66 -23.30 -24.86
C ILE A 233 -11.14 -22.97 -25.11
N TYR A 234 -11.60 -21.76 -24.77
CA TYR A 234 -13.03 -21.43 -24.88
C TYR A 234 -13.47 -21.21 -26.33
N LYS A 235 -12.52 -21.07 -27.26
CA LYS A 235 -12.80 -21.02 -28.69
C LYS A 235 -12.91 -22.42 -29.28
N ASP A 236 -11.94 -23.27 -28.98
CA ASP A 236 -11.74 -24.54 -29.70
C ASP A 236 -12.42 -25.73 -29.00
N TYR A 237 -12.80 -25.62 -27.72
CA TYR A 237 -13.44 -26.70 -26.94
C TYR A 237 -14.82 -26.28 -26.42
N ASP A 238 -15.67 -27.26 -26.14
CA ASP A 238 -17.08 -27.09 -25.75
C ASP A 238 -17.30 -27.41 -24.26
N MET A 239 -16.48 -28.29 -23.71
CA MET A 239 -16.52 -28.67 -22.29
C MET A 239 -15.11 -28.69 -21.70
N MET A 240 -14.96 -28.21 -20.47
CA MET A 240 -13.73 -28.21 -19.69
C MET A 240 -13.96 -28.87 -18.34
N TYR A 241 -13.04 -29.71 -17.90
CA TYR A 241 -13.10 -30.42 -16.62
C TYR A 241 -11.83 -30.21 -15.82
N SER A 242 -11.95 -29.86 -14.53
CA SER A 242 -10.79 -29.67 -13.63
C SER A 242 -10.97 -30.13 -12.18
N GLY A 243 -9.84 -30.25 -11.47
CA GLY A 243 -9.70 -30.64 -10.05
C GLY A 243 -9.19 -29.48 -9.15
N HIS A 244 -8.36 -29.78 -8.14
CA HIS A 244 -7.55 -28.86 -7.30
C HIS A 244 -8.29 -27.81 -6.42
N VAL A 245 -9.62 -27.65 -6.51
CA VAL A 245 -10.35 -26.60 -5.77
C VAL A 245 -10.71 -27.07 -4.33
N HIS A 246 -9.88 -26.72 -3.34
CA HIS A 246 -10.00 -27.17 -1.92
C HIS A 246 -10.72 -26.20 -0.94
N ASN A 247 -11.54 -25.25 -1.41
CA ASN A 247 -12.21 -24.29 -0.49
C ASN A 247 -13.69 -24.11 -0.83
N ASN A 248 -14.59 -24.61 0.05
CA ASN A 248 -16.00 -24.24 0.34
C ASN A 248 -16.81 -23.42 -0.70
N ARG A 249 -16.56 -23.60 -1.99
CA ARG A 249 -17.34 -23.07 -3.10
C ARG A 249 -18.16 -24.24 -3.57
N ASP A 250 -19.48 -24.08 -3.50
CA ASP A 250 -20.43 -25.11 -3.91
C ASP A 250 -20.03 -25.71 -5.26
N THR A 251 -20.05 -27.03 -5.27
CA THR A 251 -19.62 -27.93 -6.33
C THR A 251 -20.36 -27.62 -7.63
N VAL A 252 -19.57 -27.41 -8.69
CA VAL A 252 -19.92 -27.02 -10.07
C VAL A 252 -20.21 -25.53 -10.28
N HIS A 253 -19.25 -24.83 -10.90
CA HIS A 253 -19.45 -23.51 -11.50
C HIS A 253 -19.94 -23.65 -12.95
N ILE A 254 -21.26 -23.59 -13.17
CA ILE A 254 -21.80 -23.41 -14.54
C ILE A 254 -21.45 -21.98 -14.98
N THR A 255 -20.40 -21.86 -15.78
CA THR A 255 -19.96 -20.56 -16.29
C THR A 255 -20.55 -20.36 -17.68
N SER A 256 -21.88 -20.25 -17.77
CA SER A 256 -22.60 -20.12 -19.06
C SER A 256 -22.26 -18.85 -19.87
N GLY A 257 -21.42 -17.95 -19.35
CA GLY A 257 -21.03 -16.69 -19.99
C GLY A 257 -19.60 -16.63 -20.56
N ILE A 258 -18.85 -17.74 -20.59
CA ILE A 258 -17.47 -17.78 -21.12
C ILE A 258 -17.32 -18.51 -22.47
N GLY A 259 -18.41 -19.01 -23.06
CA GLY A 259 -18.41 -19.71 -24.34
C GLY A 259 -18.08 -21.20 -24.26
N ILE A 260 -17.98 -21.77 -23.05
CA ILE A 260 -17.69 -23.18 -22.81
C ILE A 260 -18.41 -23.64 -21.54
N TYR A 261 -18.78 -24.92 -21.46
CA TYR A 261 -19.19 -25.53 -20.21
C TYR A 261 -17.96 -25.90 -19.36
N HIS A 262 -17.91 -25.51 -18.08
CA HIS A 262 -16.84 -25.89 -17.16
C HIS A 262 -17.38 -26.64 -15.94
N SER A 263 -16.79 -27.79 -15.63
CA SER A 263 -17.13 -28.61 -14.47
C SER A 263 -15.91 -28.81 -13.57
N THR A 264 -16.07 -28.49 -12.29
CA THR A 264 -15.13 -28.82 -11.22
C THR A 264 -15.77 -29.86 -10.32
N SER A 265 -15.18 -31.05 -10.21
CA SER A 265 -15.70 -32.08 -9.29
C SER A 265 -15.18 -31.83 -7.87
N SER A 266 -15.96 -32.24 -6.87
CA SER A 266 -15.47 -32.45 -5.51
C SER A 266 -14.22 -33.31 -5.52
N ALA A 267 -13.27 -33.04 -4.62
CA ALA A 267 -12.13 -33.92 -4.40
C ALA A 267 -12.64 -35.34 -4.17
N THR A 268 -12.11 -36.31 -4.91
CA THR A 268 -12.67 -37.65 -4.85
C THR A 268 -12.35 -38.25 -3.51
N LEU A 269 -11.25 -37.91 -2.78
CA LEU A 269 -10.93 -38.47 -1.43
C LEU A 269 -10.01 -37.71 -0.41
N SER A 270 -9.58 -36.44 -0.56
CA SER A 270 -8.61 -35.82 0.39
C SER A 270 -9.20 -35.14 1.66
N GLY A 271 -8.69 -35.48 2.86
CA GLY A 271 -8.52 -34.56 4.03
C GLY A 271 -9.74 -34.06 4.84
N GLU A 272 -9.52 -33.64 6.10
CA GLU A 272 -10.56 -33.32 7.13
C GLU A 272 -11.53 -32.16 6.80
N ARG A 273 -11.24 -31.31 5.80
CA ARG A 273 -12.02 -30.11 5.45
C ARG A 273 -12.75 -30.17 4.10
N ASP A 274 -12.43 -31.12 3.22
CA ASP A 274 -13.01 -31.17 1.87
C ASP A 274 -14.23 -32.08 1.78
N THR A 275 -15.16 -31.73 0.88
CA THR A 275 -16.34 -32.52 0.57
C THR A 275 -15.98 -33.59 -0.44
N ILE A 276 -15.91 -34.85 0.02
CA ILE A 276 -15.62 -36.03 -0.80
C ILE A 276 -16.79 -36.31 -1.76
N GLY A 277 -16.54 -36.53 -3.05
CA GLY A 277 -17.62 -36.80 -4.00
C GLY A 277 -17.20 -37.04 -5.46
N TYR A 278 -18.18 -37.28 -6.33
CA TYR A 278 -18.03 -37.37 -7.78
C TYR A 278 -19.23 -36.79 -8.52
N THR A 279 -19.09 -36.57 -9.82
CA THR A 279 -20.16 -35.98 -10.65
C THR A 279 -20.54 -36.88 -11.81
N ILE A 280 -21.85 -37.06 -12.03
CA ILE A 280 -22.41 -37.69 -13.22
C ILE A 280 -22.97 -36.61 -14.13
N ILE A 281 -22.56 -36.61 -15.40
CA ILE A 281 -23.02 -35.66 -16.41
C ILE A 281 -23.70 -36.42 -17.54
N ASP A 282 -24.99 -36.17 -17.72
CA ASP A 282 -25.76 -36.55 -18.89
C ASP A 282 -25.62 -35.48 -19.96
N VAL A 283 -25.15 -35.87 -21.14
CA VAL A 283 -24.96 -35.00 -22.30
C VAL A 283 -25.83 -35.50 -23.44
N ASP A 284 -26.77 -34.67 -23.87
CA ASP A 284 -27.42 -34.83 -25.16
C ASP A 284 -26.55 -34.16 -26.23
N VAL A 285 -25.91 -34.99 -27.07
CA VAL A 285 -24.97 -34.54 -28.09
C VAL A 285 -25.68 -33.85 -29.27
N GLU A 286 -26.99 -34.03 -29.42
CA GLU A 286 -27.77 -33.41 -30.49
C GLU A 286 -28.34 -32.06 -30.05
N SER A 287 -28.95 -31.99 -28.86
CA SER A 287 -29.52 -30.75 -28.32
C SER A 287 -28.54 -29.88 -27.54
N PHE A 288 -27.36 -30.43 -27.20
CA PHE A 288 -26.36 -29.82 -26.32
C PHE A 288 -26.87 -29.52 -24.90
N GLU A 289 -27.93 -30.21 -24.47
CA GLU A 289 -28.46 -30.16 -23.12
C GLU A 289 -27.66 -31.05 -22.15
N LEU A 290 -27.51 -30.56 -20.92
CA LEU A 290 -26.74 -31.20 -19.86
C LEU A 290 -27.62 -31.46 -18.64
N GLY A 291 -27.52 -32.65 -18.06
CA GLY A 291 -28.05 -33.01 -16.74
C GLY A 291 -26.92 -33.38 -15.80
N LEU A 292 -26.79 -32.71 -14.66
CA LEU A 292 -25.71 -32.92 -13.70
C LEU A 292 -26.25 -33.51 -12.41
N THR A 293 -25.64 -34.59 -11.92
CA THR A 293 -25.94 -35.17 -10.62
C THR A 293 -24.66 -35.24 -9.78
N ASN A 294 -24.61 -34.45 -8.72
CA ASN A 294 -23.51 -34.49 -7.76
C ASN A 294 -23.74 -35.61 -6.76
N VAL A 295 -22.67 -36.32 -6.39
CA VAL A 295 -22.72 -37.38 -5.40
C VAL A 295 -21.69 -37.11 -4.31
N ILE A 296 -22.13 -37.01 -3.07
CA ILE A 296 -21.30 -36.61 -1.93
C ILE A 296 -21.19 -37.78 -0.95
N PHE A 297 -19.97 -38.05 -0.46
CA PHE A 297 -19.71 -39.07 0.54
C PHE A 297 -19.92 -38.54 1.95
N ASN A 298 -20.71 -39.25 2.73
CA ASN A 298 -20.87 -39.02 4.16
C ASN A 298 -19.86 -39.88 4.94
N LYS A 299 -18.87 -39.23 5.55
CA LYS A 299 -17.79 -39.89 6.32
C LYS A 299 -18.31 -40.69 7.53
N ASN A 300 -19.40 -40.26 8.18
CA ASN A 300 -19.94 -40.93 9.37
C ASN A 300 -20.65 -42.24 9.04
N GLU A 301 -21.29 -42.29 7.87
CA GLU A 301 -22.10 -43.42 7.43
C GLU A 301 -21.40 -44.30 6.38
N GLU A 302 -20.22 -43.87 5.93
CA GLU A 302 -19.41 -44.49 4.87
C GLU A 302 -20.21 -44.73 3.58
N LYS A 303 -21.11 -43.80 3.20
CA LYS A 303 -22.02 -43.92 2.05
C LYS A 303 -22.07 -42.66 1.19
N PHE A 304 -22.30 -42.88 -0.10
CA PHE A 304 -22.50 -41.82 -1.09
C PHE A 304 -23.99 -41.45 -1.23
N TYR A 305 -24.28 -40.16 -1.23
CA TYR A 305 -25.60 -39.55 -1.33
C TYR A 305 -25.74 -38.75 -2.62
N PHE A 306 -26.84 -38.95 -3.33
CA PHE A 306 -27.14 -38.28 -4.59
C PHE A 306 -27.84 -36.95 -4.32
N GLY A 307 -27.30 -35.88 -4.88
CA GLY A 307 -27.95 -34.57 -4.90
C GLY A 307 -29.00 -34.46 -6.01
N ASP A 308 -29.68 -33.31 -6.04
CA ASP A 308 -30.66 -33.00 -7.07
C ASP A 308 -30.01 -32.81 -8.44
N GLN A 309 -30.73 -33.22 -9.50
CA GLN A 309 -30.27 -33.02 -10.87
C GLN A 309 -30.37 -31.53 -11.24
N ARG A 310 -29.27 -30.96 -11.73
CA ARG A 310 -29.20 -29.60 -12.27
C ARG A 310 -29.10 -29.65 -13.79
N ASN A 311 -29.83 -28.81 -14.50
CA ASN A 311 -29.77 -28.75 -15.96
C ASN A 311 -28.95 -27.55 -16.42
N ALA A 312 -28.20 -27.72 -17.51
CA ALA A 312 -27.43 -26.68 -18.19
C ALA A 312 -27.47 -26.88 -19.71
N GLN A 313 -26.96 -25.91 -20.47
CA GLN A 313 -26.84 -26.01 -21.92
C GLN A 313 -25.42 -25.61 -22.34
N ILE A 314 -24.83 -26.34 -23.27
CA ILE A 314 -23.52 -25.99 -23.85
C ILE A 314 -23.74 -24.85 -24.85
N PRO A 315 -22.97 -23.75 -24.78
CA PRO A 315 -23.07 -22.68 -25.77
C PRO A 315 -22.75 -23.20 -27.17
N VAL A 316 -23.68 -22.98 -28.11
CA VAL A 316 -23.53 -23.40 -29.52
C VAL A 316 -22.91 -22.28 -30.37
N ASP A 317 -22.36 -22.62 -31.54
CA ASP A 317 -21.51 -21.78 -32.40
C ASP A 317 -21.78 -20.27 -32.39
N LYS A 318 -23.02 -19.81 -32.61
CA LYS A 318 -23.34 -18.37 -32.64
C LYS A 318 -23.22 -17.70 -31.28
N GLU A 319 -23.78 -18.33 -30.26
CA GLU A 319 -23.72 -17.83 -28.88
C GLU A 319 -22.28 -17.88 -28.37
N LYS A 320 -21.60 -19.00 -28.59
CA LYS A 320 -20.17 -19.19 -28.29
C LYS A 320 -19.30 -18.11 -28.95
N GLN A 321 -19.51 -17.82 -30.23
CA GLN A 321 -18.78 -16.76 -30.93
C GLN A 321 -19.05 -15.37 -30.34
N GLN A 322 -20.29 -15.06 -29.96
CA GLN A 322 -20.65 -13.79 -29.33
C GLN A 322 -20.00 -13.65 -27.95
N GLN A 323 -20.10 -14.67 -27.10
CA GLN A 323 -19.49 -14.68 -25.76
C GLN A 323 -17.96 -14.56 -25.84
N ASN A 324 -17.32 -15.28 -26.76
CA ASN A 324 -15.88 -15.20 -27.00
C ASN A 324 -15.45 -13.81 -27.48
N LYS A 325 -16.16 -13.23 -28.46
CA LYS A 325 -15.89 -11.87 -28.95
C LYS A 325 -16.00 -10.84 -27.83
N PHE A 326 -17.03 -10.97 -26.99
CA PHE A 326 -17.25 -10.06 -25.88
C PHE A 326 -16.13 -10.14 -24.84
N ARG A 327 -15.73 -11.35 -24.43
CA ARG A 327 -14.60 -11.57 -23.51
C ARG A 327 -13.28 -10.99 -24.02
N VAL A 328 -12.94 -11.20 -25.30
CA VAL A 328 -11.76 -10.58 -25.92
C VAL A 328 -11.84 -9.06 -25.85
N THR A 329 -13.03 -8.51 -26.03
CA THR A 329 -13.28 -7.07 -25.91
C THR A 329 -13.06 -6.58 -24.48
N ILE A 330 -13.57 -7.29 -23.45
CA ILE A 330 -13.31 -6.96 -22.03
C ILE A 330 -11.80 -6.85 -21.76
N ARG A 331 -11.01 -7.84 -22.20
CA ARG A 331 -9.55 -7.85 -22.02
C ARG A 331 -8.84 -6.75 -22.78
N LYS A 332 -9.29 -6.45 -24.00
CA LYS A 332 -8.80 -5.31 -24.79
C LYS A 332 -9.02 -4.01 -24.01
N ARG A 333 -10.19 -3.83 -23.38
CA ARG A 333 -10.49 -2.66 -22.55
C ARG A 333 -9.67 -2.64 -21.27
N PHE A 334 -9.44 -3.77 -20.61
CA PHE A 334 -8.53 -3.84 -19.46
C PHE A 334 -7.13 -3.32 -19.83
N LYS A 335 -6.55 -3.81 -20.94
CA LYS A 335 -5.23 -3.36 -21.43
C LYS A 335 -5.23 -1.87 -21.79
N GLN A 336 -6.29 -1.36 -22.42
CA GLN A 336 -6.39 0.06 -22.79
C GLN A 336 -6.52 0.97 -21.56
N GLN A 337 -7.36 0.59 -20.58
CA GLN A 337 -7.54 1.33 -19.34
C GLN A 337 -6.27 1.31 -18.50
N SER A 338 -5.56 0.18 -18.43
CA SER A 338 -4.28 0.07 -17.74
C SER A 338 -3.22 1.00 -18.34
N LYS A 339 -3.09 1.02 -19.68
CA LYS A 339 -2.22 1.97 -20.38
C LYS A 339 -2.58 3.43 -20.12
N THR A 340 -3.86 3.73 -19.95
CA THR A 340 -4.33 5.09 -19.66
C THR A 340 -4.05 5.47 -18.21
N ALA A 341 -4.29 4.57 -17.27
CA ALA A 341 -3.98 4.74 -15.85
C ALA A 341 -2.48 4.98 -15.61
N ASN A 342 -1.59 4.32 -16.38
CA ASN A 342 -0.14 4.56 -16.31
C ASN A 342 0.24 6.03 -16.57
N LYS A 343 -0.55 6.78 -17.35
CA LYS A 343 -0.30 8.21 -17.63
C LYS A 343 -0.48 9.10 -16.40
N LEU A 344 -1.08 8.59 -15.33
CA LEU A 344 -1.25 9.31 -14.07
C LEU A 344 0.04 9.41 -13.26
N PHE A 345 1.06 8.59 -13.54
CA PHE A 345 2.34 8.68 -12.85
C PHE A 345 3.15 9.89 -13.27
N LEU A 346 3.78 10.53 -12.27
CA LEU A 346 4.71 11.65 -12.47
C LEU A 346 5.86 11.31 -13.41
N SER A 347 6.38 10.08 -13.32
CA SER A 347 7.52 9.57 -14.11
C SER A 347 7.12 8.92 -15.44
N TYR A 348 5.85 8.98 -15.84
CA TYR A 348 5.34 8.27 -17.03
C TYR A 348 6.15 8.54 -18.30
N LYS A 349 6.68 9.77 -18.46
CA LYS A 349 7.46 10.16 -19.64
C LYS A 349 8.92 9.68 -19.63
N GLU A 350 9.47 9.41 -18.45
CA GLU A 350 10.89 9.05 -18.26
C GLU A 350 11.10 7.53 -18.26
N ILE A 351 10.15 6.74 -17.75
CA ILE A 351 10.27 5.29 -17.62
C ILE A 351 9.54 4.60 -18.77
N LYS A 352 10.32 4.09 -19.73
CA LYS A 352 9.82 3.20 -20.79
C LYS A 352 9.96 1.77 -20.28
N GLU A 353 8.82 1.10 -20.10
CA GLU A 353 8.62 -0.35 -19.92
C GLU A 353 8.38 -0.90 -18.49
N GLU A 354 8.65 -0.18 -17.39
CA GLU A 354 8.40 -0.69 -16.00
C GLU A 354 7.21 -0.04 -15.24
N ASN A 355 6.36 0.75 -15.89
CA ASN A 355 5.23 1.41 -15.22
C ASN A 355 3.98 0.53 -15.20
N ASP A 356 3.86 -0.38 -14.24
CA ASP A 356 2.59 -1.07 -13.97
C ASP A 356 1.80 -0.33 -12.88
N PHE A 357 0.76 0.39 -13.30
CA PHE A 357 -0.20 1.04 -12.40
C PHE A 357 -0.72 0.11 -11.32
N ILE A 358 -1.01 -1.15 -11.65
CA ILE A 358 -1.56 -2.10 -10.69
C ILE A 358 -0.52 -2.45 -9.62
N LYS A 359 0.74 -2.63 -10.02
CA LYS A 359 1.85 -2.92 -9.11
C LYS A 359 2.09 -1.79 -8.11
N LEU A 360 2.18 -0.55 -8.59
CA LEU A 360 2.50 0.62 -7.77
C LEU A 360 1.28 1.19 -7.02
N PHE A 361 0.05 0.87 -7.43
CA PHE A 361 -1.15 1.35 -6.75
C PHE A 361 -1.21 0.89 -5.29
N THR A 362 -1.43 1.83 -4.39
CA THR A 362 -1.69 1.59 -2.97
C THR A 362 -3.14 1.86 -2.64
N LYS A 363 -3.73 1.05 -1.75
CA LYS A 363 -5.14 1.20 -1.37
C LYS A 363 -5.34 2.56 -0.67
N PRO A 364 -6.33 3.38 -1.11
CA PRO A 364 -6.64 4.66 -0.49
C PRO A 364 -7.33 4.52 0.86
N VAL A 365 -7.22 5.57 1.68
CA VAL A 365 -7.96 5.69 2.93
C VAL A 365 -9.35 6.25 2.63
N ILE A 366 -10.36 5.38 2.59
CA ILE A 366 -11.76 5.77 2.34
C ILE A 366 -12.54 5.65 3.65
N LYS A 367 -13.21 6.73 4.07
CA LYS A 367 -14.06 6.75 5.27
C LYS A 367 -15.47 7.30 4.99
N ALA A 368 -16.40 7.06 5.90
CA ALA A 368 -17.78 7.55 5.81
C ALA A 368 -17.91 9.06 6.04
N GLU A 369 -17.01 9.65 6.82
CA GLU A 369 -17.08 11.05 7.24
C GLU A 369 -15.85 11.83 6.75
N SER A 370 -16.04 13.12 6.48
CA SER A 370 -14.97 14.05 6.06
C SER A 370 -13.88 14.14 7.13
N GLN A 371 -12.64 14.34 6.70
CA GLN A 371 -11.52 14.62 7.60
C GLN A 371 -11.64 15.99 8.28
N SER A 372 -12.39 16.92 7.68
CA SER A 372 -12.67 18.24 8.23
C SER A 372 -13.78 18.23 9.29
N ASN A 373 -14.38 17.07 9.60
CA ASN A 373 -15.34 16.94 10.68
C ASN A 373 -14.60 16.96 12.04
N PRO A 374 -14.84 17.95 12.92
CA PRO A 374 -14.12 18.07 14.19
C PRO A 374 -14.43 16.97 15.20
N ASN A 375 -15.54 16.25 15.07
CA ASN A 375 -15.94 15.14 15.95
C ASN A 375 -16.45 13.95 15.13
N PRO A 376 -15.55 13.19 14.48
CA PRO A 376 -15.97 12.08 13.66
C PRO A 376 -16.50 10.93 14.53
N LYS A 377 -17.75 10.54 14.33
CA LYS A 377 -18.41 9.47 15.11
C LYS A 377 -18.14 8.09 14.50
N ASN A 378 -17.98 8.03 13.18
CA ASN A 378 -17.81 6.79 12.45
C ASN A 378 -16.38 6.60 11.94
N LYS A 379 -15.63 5.70 12.58
CA LYS A 379 -14.25 5.36 12.19
C LYS A 379 -14.17 4.26 11.12
N LYS A 380 -15.29 3.81 10.55
CA LYS A 380 -15.31 2.73 9.53
C LYS A 380 -14.49 3.13 8.30
N ARG A 381 -13.47 2.32 7.99
CA ARG A 381 -12.73 2.34 6.72
C ARG A 381 -13.45 1.43 5.71
N PHE A 382 -13.52 1.84 4.45
CA PHE A 382 -14.10 1.05 3.37
C PHE A 382 -13.00 0.55 2.43
N SER A 383 -13.13 -0.69 1.97
CA SER A 383 -12.24 -1.25 0.95
C SER A 383 -12.77 -1.00 -0.46
N LEU A 384 -11.90 -1.03 -1.47
CA LEU A 384 -12.33 -0.91 -2.87
C LEU A 384 -13.26 -2.06 -3.26
N GLU A 385 -13.02 -3.25 -2.71
CA GLU A 385 -13.86 -4.42 -2.94
C GLU A 385 -15.30 -4.19 -2.43
N GLU A 386 -15.48 -3.54 -1.27
CA GLU A 386 -16.81 -3.16 -0.76
C GLU A 386 -17.53 -2.16 -1.68
N LEU A 387 -16.80 -1.18 -2.24
CA LEU A 387 -17.36 -0.22 -3.19
C LEU A 387 -17.79 -0.89 -4.50
N ILE A 388 -16.98 -1.84 -5.00
CA ILE A 388 -17.25 -2.60 -6.22
C ILE A 388 -18.48 -3.51 -6.06
N LEU A 389 -18.57 -4.23 -4.93
CA LEU A 389 -19.63 -5.22 -4.68
C LEU A 389 -20.98 -4.60 -4.35
N ASN A 390 -21.04 -3.36 -3.88
CA ASN A 390 -22.30 -2.64 -3.67
C ASN A 390 -23.01 -2.44 -5.02
N LYS A 391 -24.21 -2.99 -5.22
CA LYS A 391 -24.99 -2.83 -6.46
C LYS A 391 -26.26 -2.00 -6.28
N GLU A 392 -26.56 -1.58 -5.05
CA GLU A 392 -27.85 -0.99 -4.68
C GLU A 392 -27.77 0.53 -4.51
N GLU A 393 -26.64 1.03 -3.99
CA GLU A 393 -26.45 2.43 -3.66
C GLU A 393 -25.54 3.11 -4.69
N ASN A 394 -25.91 4.31 -5.11
CA ASN A 394 -24.96 5.18 -5.79
C ASN A 394 -24.01 5.78 -4.76
N GLN A 395 -22.73 5.88 -5.10
CA GLN A 395 -21.68 6.33 -4.20
C GLN A 395 -20.95 7.51 -4.80
N ILE A 396 -20.58 8.46 -3.96
CA ILE A 396 -19.73 9.60 -4.35
C ILE A 396 -18.51 9.65 -3.45
N LEU A 397 -17.34 9.68 -4.07
CA LEU A 397 -16.03 9.81 -3.46
C LEU A 397 -15.61 11.28 -3.50
N PHE A 398 -15.83 11.97 -2.39
CA PHE A 398 -15.28 13.29 -2.17
C PHE A 398 -13.80 13.18 -1.79
N GLY A 399 -13.00 14.07 -2.32
CA GLY A 399 -11.63 14.20 -1.86
C GLY A 399 -11.05 15.55 -2.25
N LYS A 400 -10.11 16.02 -1.43
CA LYS A 400 -9.33 17.22 -1.72
C LYS A 400 -8.56 17.09 -3.05
N ASP A 401 -8.05 18.20 -3.56
CA ASP A 401 -7.30 18.17 -4.81
C ASP A 401 -6.05 17.27 -4.70
N LYS A 402 -5.77 16.50 -5.76
CA LYS A 402 -4.70 15.49 -5.85
C LYS A 402 -4.73 14.37 -4.79
N SER A 403 -5.86 14.13 -4.14
CA SER A 403 -6.04 13.01 -3.19
C SER A 403 -6.05 11.60 -3.84
N GLY A 404 -5.95 11.49 -5.17
CA GLY A 404 -5.95 10.22 -5.88
C GLY A 404 -7.33 9.74 -6.37
N LYS A 405 -8.31 10.64 -6.49
CA LYS A 405 -9.65 10.37 -7.04
C LYS A 405 -9.61 9.56 -8.35
N SER A 406 -9.02 10.11 -9.40
CA SER A 406 -8.92 9.46 -10.71
C SER A 406 -8.23 8.10 -10.65
N ALA A 407 -7.10 8.00 -9.93
CA ALA A 407 -6.39 6.74 -9.75
C ALA A 407 -7.28 5.67 -9.10
N THR A 408 -8.06 6.05 -8.07
CA THR A 408 -9.00 5.15 -7.40
C THR A 408 -10.06 4.63 -8.38
N LEU A 409 -10.63 5.50 -9.22
CA LEU A 409 -11.64 5.11 -10.21
C LEU A 409 -11.07 4.22 -11.33
N TYR A 410 -9.84 4.48 -11.79
CA TYR A 410 -9.16 3.58 -12.73
C TYR A 410 -8.91 2.21 -12.11
N LYS A 411 -8.49 2.15 -10.84
CA LYS A 411 -8.28 0.87 -10.15
C LYS A 411 -9.58 0.09 -10.03
N ILE A 412 -10.69 0.74 -9.64
CA ILE A 412 -12.02 0.14 -9.59
C ILE A 412 -12.42 -0.41 -10.97
N THR A 413 -12.25 0.38 -12.03
CA THR A 413 -12.55 -0.04 -13.41
C THR A 413 -11.74 -1.27 -13.83
N LEU A 414 -10.44 -1.28 -13.53
CA LEU A 414 -9.55 -2.40 -13.83
C LEU A 414 -9.91 -3.65 -13.05
N ASP A 415 -10.23 -3.53 -11.77
CA ASP A 415 -10.61 -4.66 -10.93
C ASP A 415 -11.93 -5.29 -11.38
N ILE A 416 -12.91 -4.47 -11.80
CA ILE A 416 -14.16 -4.97 -12.38
C ILE A 416 -13.90 -5.67 -13.71
N LEU A 417 -13.11 -5.09 -14.63
CA LEU A 417 -12.78 -5.72 -15.91
C LEU A 417 -12.00 -7.03 -15.73
N HIS A 418 -11.10 -7.08 -14.74
CA HIS A 418 -10.30 -8.27 -14.46
C HIS A 418 -11.16 -9.42 -13.91
N HIS A 419 -12.12 -9.10 -13.03
CA HIS A 419 -13.00 -10.07 -12.37
C HIS A 419 -14.42 -10.09 -12.96
N PHE A 420 -14.59 -9.66 -14.21
CA PHE A 420 -15.88 -9.49 -14.87
C PHE A 420 -16.77 -10.74 -14.78
N HIS A 421 -16.20 -11.92 -15.00
CA HIS A 421 -16.94 -13.20 -15.01
C HIS A 421 -17.57 -13.53 -13.66
N THR A 422 -16.89 -13.22 -12.56
CA THR A 422 -17.38 -13.47 -11.20
C THR A 422 -18.35 -12.37 -10.76
N LEU A 423 -18.06 -11.12 -11.08
CA LEU A 423 -18.86 -9.96 -10.64
C LEU A 423 -20.16 -9.78 -11.45
N LYS A 424 -20.19 -10.29 -12.69
CA LYS A 424 -21.24 -10.04 -13.69
C LYS A 424 -21.60 -8.54 -13.77
N THR A 425 -20.56 -7.70 -13.81
CA THR A 425 -20.68 -6.24 -13.73
C THR A 425 -19.86 -5.59 -14.83
N LEU A 426 -20.46 -4.66 -15.57
CA LEU A 426 -19.82 -3.91 -16.65
C LEU A 426 -19.45 -2.51 -16.17
N PRO A 427 -18.16 -2.10 -16.19
CA PRO A 427 -17.78 -0.75 -15.86
C PRO A 427 -17.72 0.14 -17.12
N ILE A 428 -18.27 1.34 -17.02
CA ILE A 428 -17.99 2.43 -17.98
C ILE A 428 -17.34 3.59 -17.25
N TYR A 429 -16.13 3.96 -17.68
CA TYR A 429 -15.41 5.11 -17.12
C TYR A 429 -15.68 6.35 -17.98
N ILE A 430 -16.11 7.43 -17.34
CA ILE A 430 -16.50 8.68 -17.99
C ILE A 430 -15.79 9.85 -17.32
N ASP A 431 -15.01 10.61 -18.08
CA ASP A 431 -14.46 11.88 -17.63
C ASP A 431 -15.47 13.00 -17.91
N CYS A 432 -16.15 13.45 -16.85
CA CYS A 432 -17.19 14.47 -16.94
C CYS A 432 -16.65 15.81 -17.47
N GLN A 433 -15.38 16.13 -17.21
CA GLN A 433 -14.78 17.38 -17.67
C GLN A 433 -14.67 17.44 -19.20
N VAL A 434 -14.41 16.30 -19.86
CA VAL A 434 -14.35 16.21 -21.32
C VAL A 434 -15.71 16.49 -21.94
N LEU A 435 -16.79 15.97 -21.34
CA LEU A 435 -18.17 16.22 -21.79
C LEU A 435 -18.56 17.70 -21.62
N ILE A 436 -18.24 18.29 -20.47
CA ILE A 436 -18.50 19.71 -20.18
C ILE A 436 -17.77 20.60 -21.18
N ASN A 437 -16.47 20.35 -21.41
CA ASN A 437 -15.66 21.15 -22.33
C ASN A 437 -16.16 21.05 -23.78
N THR A 438 -16.71 19.90 -24.18
CA THR A 438 -17.27 19.70 -25.52
C THR A 438 -18.74 20.09 -25.65
N LYS A 439 -19.40 20.50 -24.55
CA LYS A 439 -20.83 20.82 -24.45
C LYS A 439 -21.75 19.69 -24.93
N ASN A 440 -21.31 18.45 -24.76
CA ASN A 440 -22.08 17.26 -25.14
C ASN A 440 -22.90 16.75 -23.95
N THR A 441 -24.16 16.38 -24.20
CA THR A 441 -25.01 15.71 -23.20
C THR A 441 -24.60 14.25 -23.03
N LEU A 442 -24.64 13.75 -21.78
CA LEU A 442 -24.32 12.36 -21.49
C LEU A 442 -25.35 11.40 -22.11
N ASP A 443 -24.87 10.43 -22.91
CA ASP A 443 -25.65 9.28 -23.37
C ASP A 443 -24.96 7.98 -22.94
N ILE A 444 -25.59 7.27 -22.00
CA ILE A 444 -25.04 6.05 -21.40
C ILE A 444 -25.02 4.88 -22.40
N ILE A 445 -26.03 4.77 -23.27
CA ILE A 445 -26.10 3.67 -24.25
C ILE A 445 -25.03 3.87 -25.31
N ASP A 446 -24.82 5.10 -25.76
CA ASP A 446 -23.77 5.41 -26.73
C ASP A 446 -22.39 5.16 -26.13
N THR A 447 -22.16 5.65 -24.91
CA THR A 447 -20.91 5.41 -24.17
C THR A 447 -20.65 3.91 -23.99
N LEU A 448 -21.68 3.13 -23.64
CA LEU A 448 -21.58 1.68 -23.48
C LEU A 448 -21.27 0.99 -24.82
N SER A 449 -21.92 1.42 -25.90
CA SER A 449 -21.75 0.87 -27.24
C SER A 449 -20.33 1.12 -27.77
N ASP A 450 -19.81 2.34 -27.57
CA ASP A 450 -18.45 2.72 -27.94
C ASP A 450 -17.42 1.99 -27.08
N PHE A 451 -17.65 1.91 -25.76
CA PHE A 451 -16.74 1.24 -24.84
C PHE A 451 -16.66 -0.26 -25.09
N TYR A 452 -17.74 -0.94 -25.49
CA TYR A 452 -17.72 -2.39 -25.76
C TYR A 452 -17.73 -2.75 -27.25
N GLU A 453 -17.45 -1.80 -28.15
CA GLU A 453 -17.33 -2.03 -29.60
C GLU A 453 -18.55 -2.77 -30.18
N THR A 454 -19.74 -2.37 -29.73
CA THR A 454 -21.01 -3.00 -30.06
C THR A 454 -21.98 -1.96 -30.62
N ASN A 455 -23.08 -2.42 -31.22
CA ASN A 455 -24.14 -1.51 -31.66
C ASN A 455 -25.06 -1.15 -30.48
N LYS A 456 -25.83 -0.06 -30.59
CA LYS A 456 -26.72 0.42 -29.51
C LYS A 456 -27.72 -0.64 -29.03
N LYS A 457 -28.30 -1.44 -29.93
CA LYS A 457 -29.26 -2.50 -29.56
C LYS A 457 -28.59 -3.58 -28.72
N SER A 458 -27.42 -4.05 -29.15
CA SER A 458 -26.63 -5.02 -28.39
C SER A 458 -26.13 -4.46 -27.06
N ALA A 459 -25.81 -3.16 -26.99
CA ALA A 459 -25.47 -2.49 -25.74
C ALA A 459 -26.66 -2.49 -24.76
N SER A 460 -27.88 -2.22 -25.24
CA SER A 460 -29.09 -2.32 -24.41
C SER A 460 -29.33 -3.74 -23.89
N ASN A 461 -29.16 -4.77 -24.72
CA ASN A 461 -29.31 -6.17 -24.29
C ASN A 461 -28.32 -6.53 -23.16
N LEU A 462 -27.09 -6.00 -23.19
CA LEU A 462 -26.10 -6.25 -22.11
C LEU A 462 -26.59 -5.76 -20.74
N LEU A 463 -27.49 -4.77 -20.68
CA LEU A 463 -28.05 -4.25 -19.43
C LEU A 463 -29.09 -5.18 -18.81
N GLU A 464 -29.68 -6.08 -19.61
CA GLU A 464 -30.58 -7.12 -19.12
C GLU A 464 -29.77 -8.23 -18.41
N ASP A 465 -28.61 -8.58 -18.98
CA ASP A 465 -27.78 -9.70 -18.50
C ASP A 465 -26.76 -9.31 -17.41
N TYR A 466 -26.32 -8.05 -17.39
CA TYR A 466 -25.23 -7.59 -16.53
C TYR A 466 -25.57 -6.31 -15.77
N HIS A 467 -25.06 -6.20 -14.54
CA HIS A 467 -25.15 -4.98 -13.77
C HIS A 467 -24.23 -3.90 -14.36
N LEU A 468 -24.74 -2.70 -14.63
CA LEU A 468 -23.92 -1.59 -15.10
C LEU A 468 -23.36 -0.77 -13.92
N LYS A 469 -22.04 -0.65 -13.85
CA LYS A 469 -21.34 0.26 -12.94
C LYS A 469 -20.86 1.50 -13.69
N ILE A 470 -21.51 2.63 -13.45
CA ILE A 470 -21.15 3.90 -14.08
C ILE A 470 -20.10 4.59 -13.21
N VAL A 471 -18.90 4.78 -13.75
CA VAL A 471 -17.76 5.36 -13.03
C VAL A 471 -17.52 6.77 -13.56
N LEU A 472 -17.80 7.79 -12.76
CA LEU A 472 -17.74 9.20 -13.15
C LEU A 472 -16.54 9.90 -12.50
N ASP A 473 -15.60 10.38 -13.31
CA ASP A 473 -14.47 11.18 -12.84
C ASP A 473 -14.71 12.67 -13.12
N ASN A 474 -14.10 13.55 -12.32
CA ASN A 474 -14.33 15.00 -12.35
C ASN A 474 -15.82 15.39 -12.31
N PHE A 475 -16.61 14.69 -11.50
CA PHE A 475 -18.05 14.91 -11.42
C PHE A 475 -18.37 16.22 -10.70
N ASP A 476 -19.17 17.08 -11.34
CA ASP A 476 -19.72 18.31 -10.77
C ASP A 476 -21.19 18.08 -10.39
N ASP A 477 -21.52 18.35 -9.13
CA ASP A 477 -22.85 18.15 -8.55
C ASP A 477 -23.88 19.20 -8.99
N ASN A 478 -23.48 20.20 -9.78
CA ASN A 478 -24.35 21.23 -10.37
C ASN A 478 -24.50 21.10 -11.90
N GLU A 479 -23.82 20.16 -12.55
CA GLU A 479 -23.80 20.09 -14.01
C GLU A 479 -25.05 19.38 -14.59
N SER A 480 -25.97 20.19 -15.10
CA SER A 480 -27.24 19.75 -15.68
C SER A 480 -27.10 18.87 -16.94
N LEU A 481 -26.01 19.03 -17.71
CA LEU A 481 -25.73 18.21 -18.90
C LEU A 481 -25.45 16.75 -18.57
N ILE A 482 -25.12 16.46 -17.31
CA ILE A 482 -24.78 15.12 -16.79
C ILE A 482 -25.90 14.61 -15.91
N LEU A 483 -26.37 15.40 -14.94
CA LEU A 483 -27.36 14.98 -13.95
C LEU A 483 -28.71 14.59 -14.57
N ASN A 484 -29.21 15.40 -15.51
CA ASN A 484 -30.54 15.17 -16.09
C ASN A 484 -30.59 13.89 -16.95
N PRO A 485 -29.65 13.65 -17.88
CA PRO A 485 -29.61 12.38 -18.60
C PRO A 485 -29.36 11.18 -17.68
N LEU A 486 -28.48 11.32 -16.70
CA LEU A 486 -28.16 10.25 -15.75
C LEU A 486 -29.39 9.83 -14.95
N PHE A 487 -30.14 10.79 -14.39
CA PHE A 487 -31.38 10.51 -13.67
C PHE A 487 -32.42 9.78 -14.53
N LYS A 488 -32.64 10.24 -15.77
CA LYS A 488 -33.56 9.58 -16.72
C LYS A 488 -33.13 8.15 -17.03
N PHE A 489 -31.83 7.92 -17.15
CA PHE A 489 -31.29 6.59 -17.38
C PHE A 489 -31.51 5.65 -16.18
N LEU A 490 -31.19 6.10 -14.96
CA LEU A 490 -31.41 5.33 -13.72
C LEU A 490 -32.91 5.07 -13.47
N ASP A 491 -33.80 5.95 -13.92
CA ASP A 491 -35.23 5.73 -13.74
C ASP A 491 -35.73 4.60 -14.65
N SER A 492 -35.22 4.55 -15.89
CA SER A 492 -35.56 3.53 -16.88
C SER A 492 -34.82 2.19 -16.69
N HIS A 493 -33.65 2.18 -16.05
CA HIS A 493 -32.83 0.99 -15.83
C HIS A 493 -32.51 0.84 -14.35
N LYS A 494 -33.06 -0.18 -13.68
CA LYS A 494 -32.83 -0.38 -12.23
C LYS A 494 -31.59 -1.22 -11.92
N ASN A 495 -31.05 -1.96 -12.89
CA ASN A 495 -29.85 -2.80 -12.71
C ASN A 495 -28.55 -2.02 -12.97
N CYS A 496 -28.41 -0.85 -12.36
CA CYS A 496 -27.22 -0.02 -12.47
C CYS A 496 -26.93 0.76 -11.20
N SER A 497 -25.66 1.08 -10.98
CA SER A 497 -25.21 1.91 -9.86
C SER A 497 -24.05 2.81 -10.29
N ILE A 498 -23.83 3.89 -9.54
CA ILE A 498 -22.81 4.90 -9.84
C ILE A 498 -21.71 4.89 -8.78
N ILE A 499 -20.47 5.08 -9.21
CA ILE A 499 -19.37 5.55 -8.36
C ILE A 499 -18.82 6.82 -9.00
N ALA A 500 -19.12 7.97 -8.41
CA ALA A 500 -18.63 9.26 -8.84
C ALA A 500 -17.45 9.72 -7.97
N ALA A 501 -16.55 10.54 -8.51
CA ALA A 501 -15.56 11.26 -7.72
C ALA A 501 -15.64 12.78 -7.96
N SER A 502 -15.65 13.54 -6.87
CA SER A 502 -15.81 15.00 -6.90
C SER A 502 -14.87 15.68 -5.90
N ASN A 503 -14.69 16.99 -6.06
CA ASN A 503 -13.90 17.79 -5.13
C ASN A 503 -14.64 17.95 -3.80
N GLU A 504 -13.92 17.76 -2.70
CA GLU A 504 -14.44 18.03 -1.38
C GLU A 504 -14.49 19.55 -1.13
N THR A 505 -15.69 20.06 -0.88
CA THR A 505 -15.98 21.43 -0.41
C THR A 505 -16.52 21.39 1.02
N ILE A 506 -16.46 22.52 1.73
CA ILE A 506 -17.03 22.66 3.09
C ILE A 506 -18.50 22.20 3.10
N PHE A 507 -19.28 22.55 2.08
CA PHE A 507 -20.67 22.13 1.97
C PHE A 507 -20.79 20.61 1.81
N SER A 508 -20.02 20.01 0.90
CA SER A 508 -20.03 18.55 0.69
C SER A 508 -19.64 17.75 1.94
N SER A 509 -18.79 18.31 2.81
CA SER A 509 -18.37 17.68 4.07
C SER A 509 -19.53 17.51 5.08
N PHE A 510 -20.62 18.27 4.92
CA PHE A 510 -21.80 18.24 5.81
C PHE A 510 -23.12 17.94 5.08
N ALA A 511 -23.16 18.04 3.75
CA ALA A 511 -24.36 17.79 2.94
C ALA A 511 -24.59 16.28 2.74
N GLY A 512 -25.83 15.84 2.95
CA GLY A 512 -26.21 14.44 2.76
C GLY A 512 -26.87 14.17 1.41
N GLY A 513 -26.62 12.98 0.86
CA GLY A 513 -27.63 12.14 0.22
C GLY A 513 -28.07 12.53 -1.19
N LEU A 514 -28.69 13.68 -1.40
CA LEU A 514 -29.41 13.96 -2.63
C LEU A 514 -28.64 14.95 -3.52
N ILE A 515 -28.17 14.50 -4.68
CA ILE A 515 -27.56 15.36 -5.72
C ILE A 515 -28.50 15.38 -6.92
N GLY A 516 -29.09 16.54 -7.19
CA GLY A 516 -30.24 16.65 -8.10
C GLY A 516 -31.40 15.77 -7.61
N ASN A 517 -31.76 14.75 -8.40
CA ASN A 517 -32.79 13.76 -8.05
C ASN A 517 -32.21 12.36 -7.79
N ILE A 518 -30.90 12.24 -7.60
CA ILE A 518 -30.21 10.96 -7.41
C ILE A 518 -29.72 10.89 -5.96
N ASN A 519 -30.03 9.78 -5.28
CA ASN A 519 -29.52 9.50 -3.94
C ASN A 519 -28.12 8.87 -4.03
N PHE A 520 -27.16 9.52 -3.39
CA PHE A 520 -25.76 9.18 -3.26
C PHE A 520 -25.38 8.97 -1.80
N VAL A 521 -24.51 8.00 -1.59
CA VAL A 521 -23.88 7.72 -0.32
C VAL A 521 -22.47 8.30 -0.33
N ASN A 522 -22.23 9.28 0.54
CA ASN A 522 -20.94 9.98 0.60
C ASN A 522 -19.84 9.07 1.17
N ARG A 523 -18.67 9.18 0.56
CA ARG A 523 -17.41 8.58 0.99
C ARG A 523 -16.32 9.63 0.81
N TYR A 524 -15.34 9.63 1.70
CA TYR A 524 -14.27 10.64 1.71
C TYR A 524 -12.91 9.97 1.60
N LEU A 525 -12.10 10.45 0.65
CA LEU A 525 -10.68 10.14 0.53
C LEU A 525 -9.90 11.02 1.50
N HIS A 526 -9.32 10.39 2.52
CA HIS A 526 -8.51 11.08 3.54
C HIS A 526 -7.06 11.19 3.07
N ASP A 527 -6.32 12.10 3.71
CA ASP A 527 -4.87 12.18 3.55
C ASP A 527 -4.21 10.83 3.92
N LEU A 528 -3.08 10.56 3.28
CA LEU A 528 -2.25 9.39 3.52
C LEU A 528 -1.65 9.44 4.91
N THR A 529 -1.79 8.32 5.60
CA THR A 529 -1.13 8.14 6.87
C THR A 529 0.26 7.54 6.66
N ARG A 530 1.01 7.40 7.75
CA ARG A 530 2.35 6.83 7.71
C ARG A 530 2.34 5.41 7.13
N THR A 531 1.27 4.66 7.40
CA THR A 531 1.02 3.32 6.86
C THR A 531 0.92 3.32 5.33
N GLU A 532 0.10 4.21 4.74
CA GLU A 532 -0.03 4.28 3.28
C GLU A 532 1.23 4.86 2.62
N ILE A 533 1.92 5.80 3.25
CA ILE A 533 3.21 6.34 2.77
C ILE A 533 4.26 5.22 2.73
N ARG A 534 4.33 4.38 3.77
CA ARG A 534 5.23 3.22 3.81
C ARG A 534 4.87 2.21 2.72
N ALA A 535 3.60 1.84 2.60
CA ALA A 535 3.15 0.90 1.56
C ALA A 535 3.49 1.39 0.14
N LEU A 536 3.39 2.70 -0.10
CA LEU A 536 3.79 3.31 -1.37
C LEU A 536 5.31 3.27 -1.56
N THR A 537 6.05 3.62 -0.50
CA THR A 537 7.51 3.60 -0.50
C THR A 537 8.04 2.20 -0.74
N ASP A 538 7.44 1.14 -0.17
CA ASP A 538 7.82 -0.27 -0.30
C ASP A 538 7.63 -0.84 -1.70
N LYS A 539 6.58 -0.40 -2.40
CA LYS A 539 6.33 -0.78 -3.80
C LYS A 539 7.24 -0.05 -4.78
N TRP A 540 7.86 1.04 -4.35
CA TRP A 540 8.73 1.84 -5.21
C TRP A 540 10.03 1.08 -5.53
N PRO A 541 10.47 1.03 -6.81
CA PRO A 541 11.68 0.34 -7.22
C PRO A 541 12.95 1.05 -6.71
N ASP A 542 14.07 0.31 -6.66
CA ASP A 542 15.43 0.83 -6.44
C ASP A 542 15.69 1.56 -5.10
N ILE A 543 14.93 1.26 -4.05
CA ILE A 543 15.17 1.76 -2.69
C ILE A 543 15.42 0.58 -1.74
N SER A 544 16.56 0.57 -1.04
CA SER A 544 16.85 -0.45 -0.02
C SER A 544 16.02 -0.24 1.25
N ASP A 545 15.71 -1.30 1.99
CA ASP A 545 14.84 -1.24 3.18
C ASP A 545 15.31 -0.22 4.25
N GLU A 546 16.63 -0.11 4.45
CA GLU A 546 17.24 0.87 5.37
C GLU A 546 16.96 2.31 4.88
N LYS A 547 17.07 2.57 3.57
CA LYS A 547 16.76 3.87 2.98
C LYS A 547 15.26 4.14 2.98
N ARG A 548 14.39 3.14 2.75
CA ARG A 548 12.91 3.31 2.78
C ARG A 548 12.45 3.91 4.11
N THR A 549 12.96 3.41 5.23
CA THR A 549 12.61 3.93 6.56
C THR A 549 13.03 5.40 6.71
N GLN A 550 14.22 5.77 6.22
CA GLN A 550 14.68 7.16 6.22
C GLN A 550 13.81 8.07 5.35
N VAL A 551 13.32 7.59 4.21
CA VAL A 551 12.41 8.33 3.33
C VAL A 551 11.11 8.66 4.05
N VAL A 552 10.47 7.65 4.66
CA VAL A 552 9.20 7.84 5.38
C VAL A 552 9.34 8.88 6.49
N GLU A 553 10.37 8.80 7.32
CA GLU A 553 10.62 9.78 8.39
C GLU A 553 10.87 11.19 7.85
N LYS A 554 11.64 11.32 6.77
CA LYS A 554 11.90 12.60 6.12
C LYS A 554 10.63 13.21 5.53
N ILE A 555 9.77 12.41 4.89
CA ILE A 555 8.47 12.85 4.38
C ILE A 555 7.63 13.41 5.52
N HIS A 556 7.50 12.68 6.63
CA HIS A 556 6.73 13.15 7.79
C HIS A 556 7.28 14.46 8.36
N THR A 557 8.60 14.54 8.53
CA THR A 557 9.26 15.72 9.08
C THR A 557 9.06 16.94 8.19
N VAL A 558 9.38 16.84 6.90
CA VAL A 558 9.27 17.95 5.94
C VAL A 558 7.83 18.36 5.74
N PHE A 559 6.90 17.41 5.65
CA PHE A 559 5.51 17.74 5.37
C PHE A 559 4.82 18.38 6.59
N ASN A 560 5.13 17.94 7.80
CA ASN A 560 4.69 18.63 9.02
C ASN A 560 5.28 20.05 9.08
N GLN A 561 6.58 20.18 8.78
CA GLN A 561 7.29 21.45 8.86
C GLN A 561 6.72 22.51 7.90
N LEU A 562 6.44 22.12 6.66
CA LEU A 562 5.92 23.00 5.61
C LEU A 562 4.39 22.99 5.47
N ASN A 563 3.67 22.29 6.35
CA ASN A 563 2.23 22.05 6.21
C ASN A 563 1.85 21.50 4.81
N ILE A 564 2.69 20.62 4.25
CA ILE A 564 2.40 19.95 2.98
C ILE A 564 1.34 18.88 3.25
N PRO A 565 0.24 18.84 2.46
CA PRO A 565 -0.75 17.79 2.57
C PRO A 565 -0.12 16.43 2.23
N SER A 566 -0.38 15.40 3.03
CA SER A 566 0.05 14.03 2.76
C SER A 566 -0.89 13.39 1.73
N ASN A 567 -0.83 13.78 0.45
CA ASN A 567 -1.62 13.13 -0.60
C ASN A 567 -0.73 12.33 -1.56
N TYR A 568 -1.34 11.48 -2.38
CA TYR A 568 -0.58 10.60 -3.29
C TYR A 568 0.38 11.37 -4.20
N TRP A 569 -0.01 12.56 -4.65
CA TRP A 569 0.82 13.35 -5.55
C TRP A 569 2.05 13.93 -4.85
N THR A 570 1.90 14.57 -3.67
CA THR A 570 3.02 15.15 -2.93
C THR A 570 3.99 14.08 -2.43
N VAL A 571 3.46 12.96 -1.90
CA VAL A 571 4.27 11.84 -1.42
C VAL A 571 5.04 11.19 -2.57
N SER A 572 4.38 10.91 -3.71
CA SER A 572 5.05 10.35 -4.89
C SER A 572 6.14 11.25 -5.43
N LEU A 573 5.91 12.57 -5.47
CA LEU A 573 6.91 13.55 -5.89
C LEU A 573 8.13 13.51 -4.97
N PHE A 574 7.92 13.41 -3.65
CA PHE A 574 9.00 13.38 -2.68
C PHE A 574 9.80 12.08 -2.72
N ILE A 575 9.13 10.92 -2.85
CA ILE A 575 9.81 9.63 -3.04
C ILE A 575 10.66 9.66 -4.30
N TRP A 576 10.13 10.21 -5.41
CA TRP A 576 10.85 10.36 -6.66
C TRP A 576 12.08 11.29 -6.54
N ILE A 577 11.96 12.43 -5.86
CA ILE A 577 13.10 13.33 -5.57
C ILE A 577 14.16 12.58 -4.76
N PHE A 578 13.75 11.84 -3.73
CA PHE A 578 14.68 11.08 -2.90
C PHE A 578 15.38 9.98 -3.70
N GLN A 579 14.65 9.25 -4.55
CA GLN A 579 15.21 8.21 -5.42
C GLN A 579 16.25 8.79 -6.38
N LYS A 580 15.98 9.93 -7.03
CA LYS A 580 16.96 10.60 -7.92
C LYS A 580 18.21 11.07 -7.17
N ASN A 581 18.09 11.33 -5.87
CA ASN A 581 19.16 11.85 -5.02
C ASN A 581 19.56 10.84 -3.93
N ILE A 582 19.41 9.53 -4.19
CA ILE A 582 19.53 8.47 -3.17
C ILE A 582 20.94 8.36 -2.59
N ASP A 583 21.94 8.85 -3.32
CA ASP A 583 23.35 8.89 -2.93
C ASP A 583 23.83 10.29 -2.52
N ALA A 584 22.96 11.31 -2.66
CA ALA A 584 23.25 12.63 -2.15
C ALA A 584 23.08 12.62 -0.62
N ASN A 585 24.09 13.10 0.11
CA ASN A 585 24.00 13.25 1.56
C ASN A 585 23.07 14.43 1.91
N LEU A 586 21.77 14.20 1.82
CA LEU A 586 20.71 15.17 2.14
C LEU A 586 20.54 15.27 3.66
N GLY A 587 21.58 15.77 4.32
CA GLY A 587 21.65 15.92 5.77
C GLY A 587 20.90 17.14 6.31
N ASN A 588 20.43 18.04 5.44
CA ASN A 588 19.68 19.24 5.82
C ASN A 588 18.26 19.22 5.22
N ASN A 589 17.26 19.41 6.08
CA ASN A 589 15.85 19.56 5.70
C ASN A 589 15.64 20.71 4.69
N PHE A 590 16.35 21.83 4.81
CA PHE A 590 16.24 22.95 3.86
C PHE A 590 16.61 22.55 2.43
N GLN A 591 17.63 21.70 2.24
CA GLN A 591 18.01 21.23 0.90
C GLN A 591 16.91 20.36 0.28
N LEU A 592 16.21 19.56 1.09
CA LEU A 592 15.06 18.78 0.63
C LEU A 592 13.90 19.69 0.23
N ILE A 593 13.66 20.76 0.99
CA ILE A 593 12.66 21.78 0.68
C ILE A 593 13.00 22.46 -0.65
N GLU A 594 14.25 22.86 -0.86
CA GLU A 594 14.70 23.48 -2.11
C GLU A 594 14.52 22.53 -3.31
N LEU A 595 14.92 21.27 -3.19
CA LEU A 595 14.71 20.27 -4.23
C LEU A 595 13.22 20.04 -4.52
N TYR A 596 12.37 20.07 -3.50
CA TYR A 596 10.92 20.01 -3.66
C TYR A 596 10.39 21.20 -4.46
N ILE A 597 10.79 22.42 -4.12
CA ILE A 597 10.38 23.63 -4.86
C ILE A 597 10.89 23.61 -6.31
N ASP A 598 12.15 23.22 -6.53
CA ASP A 598 12.74 23.12 -7.86
C ASP A 598 12.01 22.09 -8.74
N SER A 599 11.65 20.95 -8.15
CA SER A 599 10.89 19.88 -8.79
C SER A 599 9.44 20.28 -9.08
N LEU A 600 8.79 20.97 -8.14
CA LEU A 600 7.44 21.53 -8.30
C LEU A 600 7.37 22.53 -9.46
N LEU A 601 8.40 23.37 -9.60
CA LEU A 601 8.52 24.32 -10.71
C LEU A 601 9.01 23.69 -12.02
N ASP A 602 9.26 22.38 -12.03
CA ASP A 602 9.70 21.62 -13.20
C ASP A 602 10.96 22.23 -13.84
N LYS A 603 11.97 22.48 -12.99
CA LYS A 603 13.23 23.15 -13.35
C LYS A 603 13.87 22.60 -14.62
N ASP A 604 13.92 21.27 -14.78
CA ASP A 604 14.55 20.63 -15.94
C ASP A 604 13.85 21.00 -17.25
N ASN A 605 12.51 20.88 -17.30
CA ASN A 605 11.76 21.28 -18.49
C ASN A 605 11.75 22.79 -18.69
N PHE A 606 11.77 23.58 -17.60
CA PHE A 606 11.86 25.04 -17.69
C PHE A 606 13.16 25.47 -18.37
N ILE A 607 14.29 24.91 -17.95
CA ILE A 607 15.61 25.19 -18.51
C ILE A 607 15.71 24.73 -19.97
N LEU A 608 15.10 23.60 -20.31
CA LEU A 608 15.13 23.06 -21.67
C LEU A 608 14.14 23.76 -22.63
N SER A 609 13.17 24.49 -22.10
CA SER A 609 12.14 25.16 -22.90
C SER A 609 12.68 26.44 -23.55
N LYS A 610 12.69 26.47 -24.88
CA LYS A 610 13.03 27.68 -25.66
C LYS A 610 11.95 28.77 -25.59
N GLN A 611 10.80 28.48 -24.99
CA GLN A 611 9.68 29.41 -24.89
C GLN A 611 9.90 30.46 -23.79
N TYR A 612 10.61 30.10 -22.72
CA TYR A 612 10.86 30.98 -21.60
C TYR A 612 12.17 31.75 -21.84
N LYS A 613 12.08 33.07 -21.89
CA LYS A 613 13.22 33.98 -22.12
C LYS A 613 13.72 34.61 -20.80
N ILE A 614 13.51 33.92 -19.69
CA ILE A 614 13.99 34.29 -18.36
C ILE A 614 14.70 33.09 -17.77
N ASP A 615 15.67 33.33 -16.89
CA ASP A 615 16.36 32.24 -16.20
C ASP A 615 15.50 31.70 -15.06
N PHE A 616 15.79 30.49 -14.59
CA PHE A 616 15.05 29.88 -13.48
C PHE A 616 15.17 30.69 -12.18
N GLY A 617 16.30 31.36 -11.97
CA GLY A 617 16.50 32.28 -10.85
C GLY A 617 15.53 33.47 -10.90
N ASP A 618 15.37 34.08 -12.08
CA ASP A 618 14.44 35.19 -12.28
C ASP A 618 12.99 34.80 -11.94
N LEU A 619 12.58 33.56 -12.25
CA LEU A 619 11.27 33.04 -11.88
C LEU A 619 11.10 32.96 -10.35
N LYS A 620 12.12 32.50 -9.62
CA LYS A 620 12.11 32.48 -8.15
C LYS A 620 12.02 33.89 -7.57
N ASP A 621 12.79 34.83 -8.13
CA ASP A 621 12.77 36.23 -7.71
C ASP A 621 11.37 36.84 -7.90
N PHE A 622 10.73 36.59 -9.06
CA PHE A 622 9.37 37.01 -9.33
C PHE A 622 8.36 36.42 -8.31
N LEU A 623 8.43 35.11 -8.05
CA LEU A 623 7.53 34.44 -7.10
C LEU A 623 7.73 34.96 -5.68
N SER A 624 8.96 35.28 -5.29
CA SER A 624 9.27 35.90 -4.00
C SER A 624 8.65 37.29 -3.86
N ALA A 625 8.73 38.11 -4.92
CA ALA A 625 8.11 39.43 -4.95
C ALA A 625 6.58 39.35 -4.92
N LEU A 626 5.99 38.37 -5.61
CA LEU A 626 4.54 38.11 -5.54
C LEU A 626 4.11 37.72 -4.13
N ALA A 627 4.83 36.80 -3.46
CA ALA A 627 4.54 36.41 -2.08
C ALA A 627 4.59 37.61 -1.12
N HIS A 628 5.62 38.46 -1.24
CA HIS A 628 5.73 39.70 -0.47
C HIS A 628 4.57 40.68 -0.75
N LYS A 629 4.18 40.87 -2.02
CA LYS A 629 3.04 41.72 -2.39
C LYS A 629 1.73 41.22 -1.76
N LEU A 630 1.48 39.91 -1.81
CA LEU A 630 0.32 39.29 -1.19
C LEU A 630 0.32 39.52 0.34
N ALA A 631 1.46 39.26 0.99
CA ALA A 631 1.62 39.40 2.44
C ALA A 631 1.39 40.84 2.94
N THR A 632 1.83 41.84 2.19
CA THR A 632 1.83 43.25 2.62
C THR A 632 0.62 44.06 2.14
N THR A 633 0.13 43.80 0.93
CA THR A 633 -0.96 44.59 0.31
C THR A 633 -2.32 43.94 0.53
N TYR A 634 -2.39 42.61 0.55
CA TYR A 634 -3.64 41.85 0.52
C TYR A 634 -3.93 41.10 1.83
N GLN A 635 -3.36 41.56 2.97
CA GLN A 635 -3.56 40.94 4.28
C GLN A 635 -5.03 40.91 4.71
N GLN A 636 -5.77 41.99 4.49
CA GLN A 636 -7.21 42.07 4.81
C GLN A 636 -8.08 41.19 3.91
N ASN A 637 -7.55 40.79 2.75
CA ASN A 637 -8.24 39.92 1.78
C ASN A 637 -7.72 38.47 1.85
N ASN A 638 -7.19 38.03 2.98
CA ASN A 638 -6.66 36.68 3.16
C ASN A 638 -5.59 36.27 2.13
N TYR A 639 -4.74 37.21 1.70
CA TYR A 639 -3.70 36.99 0.67
C TYR A 639 -4.26 36.54 -0.69
N LEU A 640 -5.50 36.94 -1.01
CA LEU A 640 -6.16 36.72 -2.29
C LEU A 640 -6.05 37.98 -3.17
N VAL A 641 -5.69 37.79 -4.44
CA VAL A 641 -5.59 38.85 -5.47
C VAL A 641 -6.49 38.55 -6.67
N LYS A 642 -7.19 39.53 -7.23
CA LYS A 642 -7.98 39.32 -8.45
C LYS A 642 -7.09 39.10 -9.67
N TYR A 643 -7.58 38.39 -10.70
CA TYR A 643 -6.81 38.16 -11.94
C TYR A 643 -6.24 39.46 -12.55
N GLY A 644 -7.08 40.50 -12.70
CA GLY A 644 -6.62 41.79 -13.24
C GLY A 644 -5.48 42.42 -12.43
N GLN A 645 -5.57 42.36 -11.09
CA GLN A 645 -4.53 42.88 -10.19
C GLN A 645 -3.23 42.05 -10.23
N LEU A 646 -3.34 40.74 -10.51
CA LEU A 646 -2.18 39.88 -10.73
C LEU A 646 -1.47 40.25 -12.04
N ILE A 647 -2.22 40.50 -13.10
CA ILE A 647 -1.69 40.96 -14.39
C ILE A 647 -1.02 42.33 -14.24
N ASP A 648 -1.67 43.27 -13.57
CA ASP A 648 -1.10 44.59 -13.26
C ASP A 648 0.23 44.48 -12.50
N PHE A 649 0.31 43.58 -11.52
CA PHE A 649 1.55 43.32 -10.78
C PHE A 649 2.66 42.74 -11.67
N ILE A 650 2.33 41.80 -12.58
CA ILE A 650 3.32 41.24 -13.52
C ILE A 650 3.88 42.35 -14.42
N ASP A 651 3.02 43.22 -14.94
CA ASP A 651 3.45 44.33 -15.80
C ASP A 651 4.27 45.39 -15.03
N GLU A 652 3.88 45.69 -13.78
CA GLU A 652 4.66 46.54 -12.88
C GLU A 652 6.06 45.95 -12.63
N TYR A 653 6.14 44.67 -12.27
CA TYR A 653 7.39 43.97 -12.01
C TYR A 653 8.31 43.97 -13.24
N LYS A 654 7.77 43.72 -14.44
CA LYS A 654 8.50 43.79 -15.71
C LYS A 654 9.04 45.19 -16.00
N THR A 655 8.26 46.22 -15.69
CA THR A 655 8.67 47.62 -15.89
C THR A 655 9.86 47.98 -15.00
N GLN A 656 9.88 47.46 -13.77
CA GLN A 656 10.98 47.63 -12.82
C GLN A 656 12.20 46.76 -13.19
N ASN A 657 11.97 45.58 -13.78
CA ASN A 657 12.99 44.60 -14.14
C ASN A 657 13.08 44.39 -15.65
N LYS A 658 13.72 45.33 -16.37
CA LYS A 658 13.78 45.34 -17.85
C LYS A 658 14.40 44.09 -18.50
N ARG A 659 15.14 43.27 -17.75
CA ARG A 659 15.73 42.00 -18.21
C ARG A 659 14.79 40.81 -18.05
N PHE A 660 13.62 41.00 -17.45
CA PHE A 660 12.60 39.97 -17.26
C PHE A 660 11.71 39.85 -18.52
N VAL A 661 12.24 39.21 -19.57
CA VAL A 661 11.68 39.26 -20.93
C VAL A 661 10.69 38.12 -21.20
N ILE A 662 9.62 37.99 -20.41
CA ILE A 662 8.53 37.02 -20.65
C ILE A 662 7.20 37.73 -20.92
N GLU A 663 6.35 37.17 -21.79
CA GLU A 663 5.00 37.70 -21.99
C GLU A 663 4.15 37.49 -20.74
N THR A 664 3.36 38.51 -20.39
CA THR A 664 2.58 38.53 -19.13
C THR A 664 1.59 37.37 -19.08
N LYS A 665 0.89 37.13 -20.19
CA LYS A 665 -0.02 35.99 -20.34
C LYS A 665 0.72 34.66 -20.25
N THR A 666 1.87 34.51 -20.91
CA THR A 666 2.66 33.28 -20.83
C THR A 666 3.11 32.97 -19.40
N LEU A 667 3.49 33.98 -18.63
CA LEU A 667 3.84 33.79 -17.22
C LEU A 667 2.62 33.45 -16.35
N SER A 668 1.49 34.15 -16.53
CA SER A 668 0.27 33.82 -15.76
C SER A 668 -0.21 32.40 -16.05
N ASP A 669 -0.22 32.00 -17.34
CA ASP A 669 -0.66 30.68 -17.77
C ASP A 669 0.29 29.61 -17.21
N LEU A 670 1.60 29.84 -17.26
CA LEU A 670 2.59 28.94 -16.65
C LEU A 670 2.31 28.69 -15.16
N LEU A 671 2.07 29.74 -14.38
CA LEU A 671 1.88 29.63 -12.93
C LEU A 671 0.57 28.92 -12.55
N ILE A 672 -0.47 29.10 -13.35
CA ILE A 672 -1.77 28.46 -13.15
C ILE A 672 -1.74 27.00 -13.63
N GLU A 673 -1.23 26.75 -14.84
CA GLU A 673 -1.15 25.41 -15.43
C GLU A 673 -0.23 24.47 -14.64
N LYS A 674 0.89 24.98 -14.12
CA LYS A 674 1.78 24.21 -13.23
C LYS A 674 1.19 24.04 -11.81
N GLY A 675 0.07 24.70 -11.51
CA GLY A 675 -0.58 24.64 -10.21
C GLY A 675 0.22 25.33 -9.09
N ILE A 676 1.07 26.30 -9.41
CA ILE A 676 1.75 27.12 -8.40
C ILE A 676 0.76 28.06 -7.74
N LEU A 677 -0.09 28.67 -8.56
CA LEU A 677 -1.24 29.47 -8.13
C LEU A 677 -2.53 28.64 -8.28
N LYS A 678 -3.49 28.89 -7.40
CA LYS A 678 -4.87 28.37 -7.51
C LYS A 678 -5.85 29.51 -7.67
N SER A 679 -6.90 29.29 -8.46
CA SER A 679 -8.08 30.15 -8.50
C SER A 679 -9.10 29.70 -7.46
N THR A 680 -9.77 30.63 -6.80
CA THR A 680 -10.99 30.37 -6.02
C THR A 680 -12.23 30.65 -6.88
N ASP A 681 -13.41 30.25 -6.41
CA ASP A 681 -14.70 30.36 -7.12
C ASP A 681 -15.09 31.80 -7.55
N GLN A 682 -14.35 32.82 -7.09
CA GLN A 682 -14.56 34.24 -7.37
C GLN A 682 -13.46 34.87 -8.25
N GLU A 683 -12.73 34.08 -9.05
CA GLU A 683 -11.58 34.55 -9.86
C GLU A 683 -10.47 35.25 -9.04
N ASN A 684 -10.34 34.90 -7.76
CA ASN A 684 -9.21 35.32 -6.95
C ASN A 684 -8.11 34.26 -6.97
N PHE A 685 -6.87 34.72 -6.91
CA PHE A 685 -5.67 33.91 -7.03
C PHE A 685 -4.83 34.04 -5.76
N THR A 686 -4.20 32.94 -5.37
CA THR A 686 -3.16 32.89 -4.34
C THR A 686 -2.28 31.68 -4.59
N PHE A 687 -1.20 31.54 -3.83
CA PHE A 687 -0.39 30.32 -3.88
C PHE A 687 -1.23 29.11 -3.49
N ARG A 688 -1.02 28.00 -4.20
CA ARG A 688 -1.79 26.78 -3.97
C ARG A 688 -1.50 26.15 -2.61
N LEU A 689 -0.24 26.21 -2.17
CA LEU A 689 0.25 25.60 -0.94
C LEU A 689 0.86 26.66 -0.02
N ASN A 690 0.48 26.65 1.26
CA ASN A 690 1.02 27.57 2.26
C ASN A 690 2.54 27.44 2.38
N GLY A 691 3.09 26.22 2.46
CA GLY A 691 4.55 26.03 2.53
C GLY A 691 5.32 26.60 1.33
N VAL A 692 4.72 26.63 0.13
CA VAL A 692 5.33 27.25 -1.06
C VAL A 692 5.30 28.77 -0.94
N PHE A 693 4.19 29.33 -0.48
CA PHE A 693 4.08 30.76 -0.16
C PHE A 693 5.11 31.20 0.89
N GLU A 694 5.20 30.48 2.01
CA GLU A 694 6.15 30.78 3.09
C GLU A 694 7.61 30.62 2.63
N TYR A 695 7.90 29.64 1.75
CA TYR A 695 9.22 29.52 1.12
C TYR A 695 9.56 30.77 0.31
N PHE A 696 8.67 31.24 -0.57
CA PHE A 696 8.94 32.42 -1.39
C PHE A 696 8.94 33.73 -0.59
N LEU A 697 8.16 33.83 0.48
CA LEU A 697 8.22 34.96 1.41
C LEU A 697 9.54 34.98 2.18
N GLY A 698 10.02 33.82 2.66
CA GLY A 698 11.35 33.68 3.24
C GLY A 698 12.48 33.95 2.25
N TYR A 699 12.29 33.56 0.99
CA TYR A 699 13.23 33.87 -0.11
C TYR A 699 13.34 35.38 -0.31
N TYR A 700 12.22 36.10 -0.34
CA TYR A 700 12.21 37.56 -0.41
C TYR A 700 12.92 38.19 0.80
N MET A 701 12.59 37.72 2.01
CA MET A 701 13.21 38.19 3.26
C MET A 701 14.73 37.96 3.29
N ALA A 702 15.27 36.94 2.61
CA ALA A 702 16.71 36.72 2.56
C ALA A 702 17.47 37.86 1.85
N TYR A 703 16.87 38.44 0.81
CA TYR A 703 17.49 39.49 -0.01
C TYR A 703 17.01 40.92 0.35
N ASP A 704 15.86 41.07 1.01
CA ASP A 704 15.35 42.34 1.53
C ASP A 704 15.56 42.43 3.05
N GLU A 705 16.71 43.01 3.45
CA GLU A 705 17.05 43.20 4.86
C GLU A 705 16.06 44.12 5.59
N GLY A 706 15.52 45.13 4.91
CA GLY A 706 14.60 46.10 5.52
C GLY A 706 13.29 45.44 5.95
N PHE A 707 12.68 44.66 5.07
CA PHE A 707 11.49 43.88 5.37
C PHE A 707 11.79 42.82 6.44
N ARG A 708 12.91 42.08 6.32
CA ARG A 708 13.31 41.08 7.30
C ARG A 708 13.44 41.66 8.72
N ASN A 709 14.17 42.77 8.87
CA ASN A 709 14.36 43.43 10.16
C ASN A 709 13.02 43.96 10.70
N LYS A 710 12.17 44.54 9.84
CA LYS A 710 10.83 44.97 10.24
C LYS A 710 10.00 43.83 10.82
N VAL A 711 10.07 42.62 10.25
CA VAL A 711 9.35 41.44 10.75
C VAL A 711 9.93 40.94 12.09
N ILE A 712 11.27 40.96 12.25
CA ILE A 712 11.93 40.56 13.51
C ILE A 712 11.56 41.50 14.66
N ASP A 713 11.48 42.80 14.37
CA ASP A 713 11.23 43.84 15.36
C ASP A 713 9.72 44.02 15.68
N HIS A 714 8.82 43.34 14.96
CA HIS A 714 7.36 43.45 15.13
C HIS A 714 6.79 42.32 15.98
N ASP A 715 6.58 42.59 17.27
CA ASP A 715 6.07 41.66 18.28
C ASP A 715 4.80 40.93 17.82
N ASP A 716 3.86 41.65 17.21
CA ASP A 716 2.55 41.11 16.83
C ASP A 716 2.61 39.98 15.79
N PHE A 717 3.73 39.82 15.08
CA PHE A 717 3.85 38.83 14.01
C PHE A 717 5.10 37.96 14.10
N TYR A 718 6.13 38.32 14.88
CA TYR A 718 7.41 37.60 14.95
C TYR A 718 7.26 36.07 15.02
N LEU A 719 6.42 35.55 15.93
CA LEU A 719 6.23 34.11 16.14
C LEU A 719 5.54 33.39 14.95
N SER A 720 4.85 34.13 14.09
CA SER A 720 4.15 33.59 12.91
C SER A 720 5.07 33.36 11.69
N PHE A 721 6.30 33.89 11.71
CA PHE A 721 7.27 33.82 10.60
C PHE A 721 8.33 32.71 10.76
N LYS A 722 8.04 31.69 11.58
CA LYS A 722 9.02 30.65 11.94
C LYS A 722 9.60 29.88 10.75
N ASN A 723 8.77 29.60 9.74
CA ASN A 723 9.19 28.86 8.55
C ASN A 723 10.01 29.76 7.62
N GLU A 724 9.61 31.02 7.46
CA GLU A 724 10.31 32.02 6.66
C GLU A 724 11.73 32.29 7.17
N PHE A 725 11.89 32.44 8.49
CA PHE A 725 13.21 32.66 9.10
C PHE A 725 14.15 31.48 8.88
N GLU A 726 13.62 30.25 8.92
CA GLU A 726 14.39 29.06 8.60
C GLU A 726 14.85 29.05 7.13
N VAL A 727 13.95 29.41 6.20
CA VAL A 727 14.27 29.55 4.78
C VAL A 727 15.32 30.64 4.56
N CYS A 728 15.20 31.80 5.24
CA CYS A 728 16.22 32.85 5.21
C CYS A 728 17.59 32.29 5.61
N ALA A 729 17.68 31.60 6.75
CA ALA A 729 18.93 31.03 7.24
C ALA A 729 19.53 30.00 6.26
N GLY A 730 18.70 29.27 5.52
CA GLY A 730 19.16 28.35 4.47
C GLY A 730 19.75 29.07 3.25
N ILE A 731 19.17 30.20 2.83
CA ILE A 731 19.57 30.98 1.65
C ILE A 731 20.79 31.86 1.93
N ILE A 732 20.82 32.52 3.09
CA ILE A 732 21.91 33.41 3.53
C ILE A 732 22.64 32.85 4.77
N PRO A 733 23.26 31.65 4.68
CA PRO A 733 23.76 30.94 5.86
C PRO A 733 24.94 31.62 6.56
N GLN A 734 25.57 32.63 5.97
CA GLN A 734 26.68 33.36 6.59
C GLN A 734 26.30 34.74 7.14
N ASP A 735 25.02 35.11 7.13
CA ASP A 735 24.56 36.40 7.66
C ASP A 735 24.60 36.40 9.20
N TYR A 736 25.66 36.97 9.74
CA TYR A 736 25.87 37.10 11.19
C TYR A 736 24.82 38.01 11.86
N GLU A 737 24.47 39.13 11.24
CA GLU A 737 23.58 40.12 11.84
C GLU A 737 22.16 39.58 11.96
N PHE A 738 21.69 38.85 10.95
CA PHE A 738 20.41 38.17 11.00
C PHE A 738 20.32 37.19 12.18
N VAL A 739 21.29 36.28 12.30
CA VAL A 739 21.30 35.29 13.40
C VAL A 739 21.43 35.97 14.75
N LYS A 740 22.27 37.01 14.86
CA LYS A 740 22.43 37.80 16.07
C LYS A 740 21.11 38.46 16.50
N ARG A 741 20.34 39.04 15.57
CA ARG A 741 19.04 39.66 15.87
C ARG A 741 18.02 38.64 16.37
N ILE A 742 17.91 37.48 15.72
CA ILE A 742 17.03 36.39 16.18
C ILE A 742 17.46 35.90 17.58
N PHE A 743 18.76 35.79 17.81
CA PHE A 743 19.32 35.42 19.11
C PHE A 743 18.99 36.44 20.21
N ASP A 744 19.24 37.72 19.96
CA ASP A 744 18.95 38.81 20.89
C ASP A 744 17.44 38.88 21.19
N ARG A 745 16.59 38.70 20.18
CA ARG A 745 15.13 38.66 20.33
C ARG A 745 14.66 37.49 21.19
N THR A 746 15.16 36.28 20.92
CA THR A 746 14.79 35.08 21.68
C THR A 746 15.30 35.18 23.12
N LYS A 747 16.49 35.74 23.33
CA LYS A 747 17.04 36.03 24.66
C LYS A 747 16.17 37.03 25.42
N HIS A 748 15.61 38.03 24.75
CA HIS A 748 14.68 38.96 25.36
C HIS A 748 13.41 38.25 25.86
N ILE A 749 12.80 37.40 25.02
CA ILE A 749 11.60 36.61 25.39
C ILE A 749 11.90 35.69 26.59
N TYR A 750 13.09 35.09 26.63
CA TYR A 750 13.51 34.19 27.72
C TYR A 750 14.08 34.90 28.95
N THR A 751 14.08 36.23 28.99
CA THR A 751 14.80 37.00 30.01
C THR A 751 14.33 36.68 31.42
N ASP A 752 13.03 36.52 31.64
CA ASP A 752 12.48 36.29 32.99
C ASP A 752 12.71 34.85 33.45
N ILE A 753 12.42 33.87 32.58
CA ILE A 753 12.57 32.44 32.88
C ILE A 753 14.03 32.06 33.14
N ASN A 754 14.96 32.59 32.33
CA ASN A 754 16.37 32.25 32.49
C ASN A 754 17.03 33.00 33.66
N LYS A 755 16.44 34.09 34.18
CA LYS A 755 16.94 34.79 35.39
C LYS A 755 16.64 34.01 36.67
N GLU A 756 15.51 33.30 36.71
CA GLU A 756 15.05 32.55 37.88
C GLU A 756 15.81 31.23 38.08
N VAL A 757 16.49 30.73 37.04
CA VAL A 757 17.16 29.42 37.06
C VAL A 757 18.69 29.53 37.12
N ASN A 758 19.28 29.00 38.20
CA ASN A 758 20.74 28.83 38.27
C ASN A 758 21.20 27.66 37.36
N MET A 759 21.72 28.01 36.19
CA MET A 759 22.17 27.08 35.14
C MET A 759 23.30 26.12 35.55
N SER A 760 24.00 26.37 36.66
CA SER A 760 25.01 25.46 37.21
C SER A 760 24.45 24.39 38.16
N ASN A 761 23.15 24.42 38.45
CA ASN A 761 22.48 23.52 39.39
C ASN A 761 21.23 22.83 38.82
N LEU A 762 21.14 22.68 37.50
CA LEU A 762 19.97 22.11 36.81
C LEU A 762 19.62 20.69 37.27
N ASP A 763 20.63 19.86 37.52
CA ASP A 763 20.44 18.51 38.06
C ASP A 763 19.72 18.54 39.43
N ALA A 764 20.02 19.51 40.29
CA ALA A 764 19.36 19.64 41.58
C ALA A 764 17.94 20.20 41.46
N LEU A 765 17.68 21.07 40.47
CA LEU A 765 16.34 21.57 40.17
C LEU A 765 15.44 20.44 39.65
N LEU A 766 15.95 19.60 38.75
CA LEU A 766 15.25 18.39 38.30
C LEU A 766 14.92 17.48 39.49
N LEU A 767 15.89 17.23 40.38
CA LEU A 767 15.66 16.44 41.59
C LEU A 767 14.65 17.08 42.54
N GLY A 768 14.64 18.41 42.66
CA GLY A 768 13.63 19.16 43.42
C GLY A 768 12.23 18.93 42.86
N LYS A 769 12.03 19.14 41.55
CA LYS A 769 10.75 18.91 40.88
C LYS A 769 10.28 17.47 40.99
N VAL A 770 11.19 16.50 40.92
CA VAL A 770 10.89 15.08 41.17
C VAL A 770 10.46 14.86 42.62
N LYS A 771 11.13 15.45 43.62
CA LYS A 771 10.69 15.31 45.02
C LYS A 771 9.30 15.90 45.25
N ASP A 772 9.04 17.07 44.68
CA ASP A 772 7.75 17.77 44.81
C ASP A 772 6.62 16.99 44.13
N SER A 773 6.82 16.55 42.88
CA SER A 773 5.82 15.80 42.10
C SER A 773 5.46 14.45 42.74
N PHE A 774 6.41 13.84 43.44
CA PHE A 774 6.24 12.52 44.06
C PHE A 774 5.96 12.58 45.58
N ASN A 775 5.81 13.77 46.17
CA ASN A 775 5.60 13.98 47.62
C ASN A 775 6.61 13.23 48.51
N ILE A 776 7.89 13.24 48.16
CA ILE A 776 8.93 12.53 48.92
C ILE A 776 9.39 13.40 50.09
N SER A 777 8.63 13.42 51.19
CA SER A 777 9.08 13.97 52.47
C SER A 777 9.97 12.96 53.20
N ASP A 778 11.07 13.41 53.82
CA ASP A 778 12.06 12.61 54.55
C ASP A 778 11.42 11.54 55.46
N VAL A 779 11.33 10.31 54.94
CA VAL A 779 11.16 9.09 55.72
C VAL A 779 12.29 8.16 55.33
N ASN A 780 13.14 7.89 56.31
CA ASN A 780 14.26 6.95 56.31
C ASN A 780 14.29 5.96 55.14
N ALA A 781 15.33 6.11 54.32
CA ALA A 781 15.82 5.19 53.31
C ALA A 781 15.30 3.75 53.41
N LYS A 782 14.40 3.36 52.49
CA LYS A 782 14.45 2.05 51.82
C LYS A 782 13.48 1.85 50.65
N ASP A 783 12.49 2.71 50.43
CA ASP A 783 11.63 2.56 49.25
C ASP A 783 12.12 3.46 48.11
N SER A 784 13.04 2.89 47.34
CA SER A 784 13.38 3.33 45.99
C SER A 784 12.11 3.63 45.21
N PHE A 785 12.08 4.78 44.53
CA PHE A 785 11.19 5.11 43.40
C PHE A 785 10.57 3.83 42.82
N ASN A 786 9.30 3.55 43.11
CA ASN A 786 8.76 2.19 43.00
C ASN A 786 8.78 1.74 41.53
N ILE A 787 9.84 1.02 41.16
CA ILE A 787 10.11 0.53 39.79
C ILE A 787 8.95 -0.35 39.31
N SER A 788 8.14 -0.89 40.22
CA SER A 788 6.92 -1.66 39.94
C SER A 788 5.87 -0.87 39.15
N ASP A 789 5.64 0.40 39.46
CA ASP A 789 4.55 1.19 38.83
C ASP A 789 4.94 1.64 37.43
N VAL A 790 6.23 1.98 37.27
CA VAL A 790 6.87 2.21 35.96
C VAL A 790 6.87 0.93 35.12
N ASN A 791 7.10 -0.24 35.72
CA ASN A 791 7.00 -1.53 35.02
C ASN A 791 5.57 -1.85 34.56
N THR A 792 4.54 -1.38 35.27
CA THR A 792 3.14 -1.54 34.88
C THR A 792 2.81 -0.62 33.70
N ILE A 793 3.22 0.66 33.76
CA ILE A 793 3.07 1.62 32.64
C ILE A 793 3.89 1.17 31.42
N LEU A 794 5.10 0.63 31.61
CA LEU A 794 5.93 0.03 30.55
C LEU A 794 5.28 -1.20 29.93
N LYS A 795 4.59 -2.03 30.72
CA LYS A 795 3.85 -3.21 30.22
C LYS A 795 2.60 -2.81 29.44
N GLU A 796 1.97 -1.70 29.80
CA GLU A 796 0.77 -1.18 29.12
C GLU A 796 1.11 -0.38 27.85
N THR A 797 2.26 0.30 27.82
CA THR A 797 2.68 1.16 26.68
C THR A 797 3.54 0.43 25.65
N ILE A 798 4.18 -0.68 26.03
CA ILE A 798 5.17 -1.37 25.18
C ILE A 798 4.68 -2.80 24.91
N GLN A 799 3.71 -2.89 24.01
CA GLN A 799 3.31 -4.14 23.38
C GLN A 799 4.18 -4.34 22.12
N ASP A 800 5.14 -5.25 22.24
CA ASP A 800 5.91 -5.92 21.18
C ASP A 800 6.72 -5.06 20.19
N SER A 801 7.66 -5.68 19.46
CA SER A 801 8.12 -5.10 18.20
C SER A 801 6.95 -5.14 17.23
N LEU A 802 6.10 -4.13 17.36
CA LEU A 802 4.99 -3.84 16.49
C LEU A 802 5.48 -4.02 15.06
N GLU A 803 4.68 -4.71 14.25
CA GLU A 803 4.96 -4.72 12.82
C GLU A 803 5.08 -3.26 12.34
N PRO A 804 5.85 -2.96 11.28
CA PRO A 804 5.99 -1.60 10.74
C PRO A 804 4.67 -0.81 10.68
N LYS A 805 3.57 -1.50 10.38
CA LYS A 805 2.21 -0.97 10.36
C LYS A 805 1.66 -0.60 11.74
N GLU A 806 1.83 -1.47 12.74
CA GLU A 806 1.36 -1.21 14.10
C GLU A 806 2.18 -0.09 14.77
N GLN A 807 3.47 0.04 14.41
CA GLN A 807 4.30 1.19 14.82
C GLN A 807 3.75 2.49 14.26
N ASP A 808 3.38 2.47 12.98
CA ASP A 808 2.85 3.63 12.28
C ASP A 808 1.50 4.06 12.86
N ASP A 809 0.62 3.12 13.22
CA ASP A 809 -0.67 3.40 13.85
C ASP A 809 -0.51 4.07 15.24
N ILE A 810 0.50 3.67 16.03
CA ILE A 810 0.81 4.32 17.31
C ILE A 810 1.41 5.71 17.10
N LEU A 811 2.38 5.85 16.18
CA LEU A 811 2.97 7.16 15.89
C LEU A 811 1.93 8.14 15.34
N GLU A 812 0.93 7.63 14.61
CA GLU A 812 -0.20 8.42 14.13
C GLU A 812 -1.15 8.84 15.26
N SER A 813 -1.39 7.99 16.26
CA SER A 813 -2.21 8.35 17.42
C SER A 813 -1.55 9.36 18.36
N LEU A 814 -0.21 9.37 18.38
CA LEU A 814 0.61 10.32 19.13
C LEU A 814 0.84 11.64 18.39
N ALA A 815 0.64 11.68 17.07
CA ALA A 815 0.78 12.90 16.30
C ALA A 815 -0.37 13.86 16.64
N PRO A 816 -0.11 15.17 16.80
CA PRO A 816 -1.18 16.13 17.04
C PRO A 816 -2.22 16.02 15.92
N SER A 817 -3.48 15.83 16.31
CA SER A 817 -4.66 15.60 15.46
C SER A 817 -5.06 16.79 14.57
N GLY A 818 -4.13 17.68 14.27
CA GLY A 818 -4.34 18.85 13.43
C GLY A 818 -4.45 18.46 11.96
N GLU A 819 -5.60 18.77 11.36
CA GLU A 819 -5.74 18.83 9.92
C GLU A 819 -4.64 19.77 9.37
N ARG A 820 -3.73 19.24 8.55
CA ARG A 820 -2.69 20.09 7.93
C ARG A 820 -3.39 21.05 6.99
N ILE A 821 -3.45 22.31 7.39
CA ILE A 821 -4.02 23.37 6.57
C ILE A 821 -3.06 23.59 5.40
N SER A 822 -3.38 23.02 4.23
CA SER A 822 -2.61 23.21 2.99
C SER A 822 -2.76 24.63 2.43
N ASP A 823 -3.88 25.28 2.73
CA ASP A 823 -4.26 26.56 2.16
C ASP A 823 -3.49 27.72 2.79
N VAL A 824 -3.14 28.70 1.94
CA VAL A 824 -2.52 29.95 2.37
C VAL A 824 -3.43 30.66 3.36
N LYS A 825 -2.89 30.99 4.54
CA LYS A 825 -3.62 31.73 5.58
C LYS A 825 -2.86 32.99 6.00
N PRO A 826 -3.59 34.05 6.40
CA PRO A 826 -3.01 35.20 7.09
C PRO A 826 -2.10 34.80 8.24
N LYS A 827 -0.98 35.51 8.36
CA LYS A 827 -0.09 35.40 9.51
C LYS A 827 -0.84 35.74 10.80
N LYS A 828 -0.69 34.87 11.80
CA LYS A 828 -1.36 35.00 13.10
C LYS A 828 -0.89 36.29 13.79
N TYR A 829 -1.87 37.08 14.23
CA TYR A 829 -1.65 38.26 15.05
C TYR A 829 -1.52 37.87 16.52
N TYR A 830 -0.54 38.43 17.21
CA TYR A 830 -0.29 38.28 18.64
C TYR A 830 -0.49 39.64 19.31
N SER A 831 -1.38 39.73 20.30
CA SER A 831 -1.58 40.98 21.05
C SER A 831 -0.41 41.30 21.98
N GLU A 832 0.22 40.26 22.53
CA GLU A 832 1.47 40.32 23.29
C GLU A 832 2.17 38.95 23.24
N ILE A 833 3.49 38.95 23.40
CA ILE A 833 4.28 37.72 23.55
C ILE A 833 4.46 37.46 25.05
N ASN A 834 3.53 36.71 25.63
CA ASN A 834 3.60 36.26 27.02
C ASN A 834 4.54 35.08 27.22
N ASN A 835 5.00 34.90 28.46
CA ASN A 835 5.82 33.78 28.92
C ASN A 835 5.01 32.47 29.09
N ASN A 836 4.08 32.17 28.16
CA ASN A 836 3.39 30.88 28.14
C ASN A 836 4.19 29.83 27.35
N SER A 837 3.93 28.54 27.61
CA SER A 837 4.56 27.41 26.93
C SER A 837 4.65 27.59 25.41
N ASP A 838 3.54 27.94 24.76
CA ASP A 838 3.43 28.00 23.30
C ASP A 838 4.35 29.07 22.68
N ASN A 839 4.41 30.25 23.28
CA ASN A 839 5.23 31.35 22.76
C ASN A 839 6.72 31.06 22.97
N LEU A 840 7.08 30.49 24.13
CA LEU A 840 8.44 30.09 24.47
C LEU A 840 8.94 29.00 23.51
N GLU A 841 8.11 27.96 23.29
CA GLU A 841 8.37 26.89 22.35
C GLU A 841 8.63 27.44 20.94
N ASN A 842 7.73 28.29 20.43
CA ASN A 842 7.88 28.89 19.10
C ASN A 842 9.13 29.76 19.00
N ALA A 843 9.46 30.56 20.03
CA ALA A 843 10.65 31.41 20.03
C ALA A 843 11.95 30.60 19.98
N LEU A 844 12.06 29.53 20.78
CA LEU A 844 13.21 28.62 20.70
C LEU A 844 13.25 27.91 19.35
N HIS A 845 12.11 27.43 18.84
CA HIS A 845 12.03 26.81 17.53
C HIS A 845 12.60 27.70 16.43
N ILE A 846 12.27 28.99 16.42
CA ILE A 846 12.82 29.97 15.48
C ILE A 846 14.35 30.01 15.60
N LEU A 847 14.88 30.26 16.80
CA LEU A 847 16.32 30.38 17.01
C LEU A 847 17.07 29.11 16.61
N GLY A 848 16.60 27.94 17.06
CA GLY A 848 17.27 26.68 16.78
C GLY A 848 17.25 26.31 15.29
N ARG A 849 16.15 26.58 14.59
CA ARG A 849 16.03 26.35 13.15
C ARG A 849 16.86 27.33 12.32
N VAL A 850 16.94 28.59 12.75
CA VAL A 850 17.85 29.58 12.15
C VAL A 850 19.29 29.14 12.38
N TYR A 851 19.65 28.78 13.61
CA TYR A 851 21.00 28.39 13.99
C TYR A 851 21.49 27.13 13.25
N ARG A 852 20.69 26.05 13.17
CA ARG A 852 21.09 24.80 12.50
C ARG A 852 21.34 24.97 11.00
N ASN A 853 20.64 25.90 10.36
CA ASN A 853 20.79 26.21 8.93
C ASN A 853 21.90 27.23 8.67
N SER A 854 22.27 28.01 9.69
CA SER A 854 23.38 28.97 9.62
C SER A 854 24.74 28.26 9.62
N LYS A 855 25.69 28.82 8.88
CA LYS A 855 27.08 28.36 8.73
C LYS A 855 28.05 29.51 8.90
N ILE A 856 27.87 30.30 9.96
CA ILE A 856 28.68 31.49 10.26
C ILE A 856 30.14 31.07 10.49
N LYS A 857 31.02 31.44 9.57
CA LYS A 857 32.45 31.13 9.65
C LYS A 857 33.19 32.12 10.53
N ARG A 858 34.27 31.66 11.18
CA ARG A 858 35.24 32.50 11.94
C ARG A 858 34.61 33.30 13.09
N ARG A 859 33.57 32.75 13.73
CA ARG A 859 32.83 33.35 14.87
C ARG A 859 32.53 32.27 15.93
N ASP A 860 33.54 31.46 16.25
CA ASP A 860 33.34 30.25 17.08
C ASP A 860 32.82 30.57 18.48
N GLU A 861 33.21 31.72 19.06
CA GLU A 861 32.70 32.18 20.36
C GLU A 861 31.19 32.47 20.31
N PHE A 862 30.74 33.23 19.31
CA PHE A 862 29.31 33.51 19.10
C PHE A 862 28.51 32.23 18.84
N ASN A 863 29.02 31.33 17.98
CA ASN A 863 28.35 30.05 17.71
C ASN A 863 28.21 29.22 19.00
N LYS A 864 29.26 29.18 19.84
CA LYS A 864 29.22 28.53 21.16
C LYS A 864 28.20 29.19 22.08
N ASP A 865 28.13 30.51 22.11
CA ASP A 865 27.18 31.25 22.95
C ASP A 865 25.73 30.96 22.56
N VAL A 866 25.41 31.00 21.26
CA VAL A 866 24.07 30.67 20.76
C VAL A 866 23.73 29.22 21.08
N PHE A 867 24.63 28.26 20.81
CA PHE A 867 24.39 26.86 21.12
C PHE A 867 24.19 26.60 22.62
N ASN A 868 25.01 27.22 23.46
CA ASN A 868 24.88 27.13 24.92
C ASN A 868 23.54 27.68 25.39
N PHE A 869 23.11 28.81 24.82
CA PHE A 869 21.82 29.40 25.14
C PHE A 869 20.67 28.50 24.73
N ILE A 870 20.69 27.92 23.52
CA ILE A 870 19.67 26.98 23.06
C ILE A 870 19.58 25.79 24.03
N LEU A 871 20.71 25.13 24.32
CA LEU A 871 20.75 23.98 25.23
C LEU A 871 20.24 24.32 26.63
N ASN A 872 20.68 25.44 27.20
CA ASN A 872 20.25 25.88 28.52
C ASN A 872 18.76 26.22 28.55
N SER A 873 18.28 26.92 27.52
CA SER A 873 16.89 27.36 27.43
C SER A 873 15.93 26.20 27.15
N THR A 874 16.38 25.15 26.46
CA THR A 874 15.61 23.90 26.36
C THR A 874 15.43 23.26 27.73
N CYS A 875 16.47 23.23 28.57
CA CYS A 875 16.34 22.70 29.92
C CYS A 875 15.37 23.53 30.79
N THR A 876 15.45 24.86 30.74
CA THR A 876 14.56 25.73 31.52
C THR A 876 13.12 25.67 31.03
N PHE A 877 12.91 25.72 29.71
CA PHE A 877 11.59 25.52 29.09
C PHE A 877 10.97 24.17 29.50
N SER A 878 11.75 23.09 29.43
CA SER A 878 11.23 21.78 29.82
C SER A 878 10.80 21.75 31.30
N LEU A 879 11.57 22.38 32.19
CA LEU A 879 11.22 22.49 33.60
C LEU A 879 9.98 23.37 33.84
N SER A 880 9.77 24.44 33.05
CA SER A 880 8.61 25.32 33.18
C SER A 880 7.31 24.66 32.72
N LEU A 881 7.35 23.70 31.79
CA LEU A 881 6.16 22.93 31.38
C LEU A 881 5.45 22.24 32.57
N ILE A 882 6.21 21.81 33.58
CA ILE A 882 5.65 21.22 34.81
C ILE A 882 4.86 22.25 35.61
N GLU A 883 5.35 23.49 35.67
CA GLU A 883 4.72 24.60 36.41
C GLU A 883 3.47 25.08 35.69
N ASP A 884 3.53 25.25 34.36
CA ASP A 884 2.39 25.66 33.53
C ASP A 884 1.21 24.69 33.70
N ILE A 885 1.47 23.38 33.64
CA ILE A 885 0.42 22.35 33.78
C ILE A 885 -0.13 22.33 35.22
N SER A 886 0.72 22.50 36.22
CA SER A 886 0.30 22.60 37.63
C SER A 886 -0.54 23.85 37.92
N SER A 887 -0.39 24.91 37.10
CA SER A 887 -1.11 26.17 37.25
C SER A 887 -2.48 26.20 36.55
N GLN A 888 -2.72 25.28 35.60
CA GLN A 888 -3.93 25.23 34.79
C GLN A 888 -5.14 24.60 35.52
N GLY A 889 -4.94 23.98 36.69
CA GLY A 889 -6.03 23.47 37.54
C GLY A 889 -6.95 22.50 36.81
N ILE A 890 -6.37 21.52 36.11
CA ILE A 890 -7.09 20.63 35.20
C ILE A 890 -7.97 19.67 36.02
N SER A 891 -9.26 19.97 36.14
CA SER A 891 -10.26 19.05 36.66
C SER A 891 -10.62 18.00 35.60
N GLU A 892 -10.21 16.75 35.84
CA GLU A 892 -10.62 15.50 35.16
C GLU A 892 -10.48 15.50 33.61
N VAL A 893 -9.44 14.83 33.11
CA VAL A 893 -9.21 14.57 31.68
C VAL A 893 -9.97 13.32 31.21
N ASP A 894 -10.24 12.39 32.12
CA ASP A 894 -11.06 11.17 31.96
C ASP A 894 -11.32 10.54 33.34
N ASP A 895 -12.34 9.66 33.49
CA ASP A 895 -12.76 9.06 34.78
C ASP A 895 -11.65 8.28 35.54
N GLU A 896 -10.49 8.00 34.92
CA GLU A 896 -9.37 7.22 35.49
C GLU A 896 -8.05 8.00 35.72
N ILE A 897 -7.87 9.20 35.14
CA ILE A 897 -6.57 9.92 35.17
C ILE A 897 -6.68 11.26 35.89
N THR A 898 -6.05 11.35 37.07
CA THR A 898 -5.97 12.59 37.87
C THR A 898 -4.84 13.52 37.41
N GLU A 899 -4.98 14.83 37.66
CA GLU A 899 -3.93 15.85 37.43
C GLU A 899 -2.57 15.46 38.07
N LYS A 900 -2.62 14.86 39.26
CA LYS A 900 -1.44 14.34 39.97
C LYS A 900 -0.75 13.19 39.23
N ASN A 901 -1.51 12.33 38.54
CA ASN A 901 -0.95 11.25 37.72
C ASN A 901 -0.28 11.83 36.47
N LEU A 902 -0.87 12.87 35.86
CA LEU A 902 -0.32 13.56 34.70
C LEU A 902 1.00 14.26 35.02
N ILE A 903 1.07 15.00 36.14
CA ILE A 903 2.29 15.67 36.61
C ILE A 903 3.40 14.65 36.89
N LYS A 904 3.09 13.51 37.54
CA LYS A 904 4.06 12.43 37.76
C LYS A 904 4.59 11.85 36.44
N LEU A 905 3.71 11.63 35.47
CA LEU A 905 4.08 11.11 34.15
C LEU A 905 5.01 12.11 33.43
N LEU A 906 4.61 13.38 33.33
CA LEU A 906 5.39 14.43 32.69
C LEU A 906 6.77 14.60 33.33
N THR A 907 6.85 14.60 34.66
CA THR A 907 8.12 14.68 35.39
C THR A 907 9.04 13.48 35.08
N GLN A 908 8.49 12.28 34.82
CA GLN A 908 9.28 11.11 34.41
C GLN A 908 9.78 11.20 32.96
N PHE A 909 8.93 11.69 32.06
CA PHE A 909 9.26 11.82 30.64
C PHE A 909 9.99 13.12 30.31
N LEU A 910 10.13 14.04 31.25
CA LEU A 910 10.72 15.37 31.04
C LEU A 910 12.06 15.32 30.31
N PRO A 911 13.05 14.48 30.69
CA PRO A 911 14.33 14.47 29.99
C PRO A 911 14.21 13.95 28.54
N ILE A 912 13.22 13.11 28.25
CA ILE A 912 12.92 12.64 26.88
C ILE A 912 12.26 13.77 26.09
N VAL A 913 11.25 14.44 26.65
CA VAL A 913 10.58 15.58 26.01
C VAL A 913 11.60 16.68 25.69
N ALA A 914 12.46 17.03 26.66
CA ALA A 914 13.53 18.00 26.47
C ALA A 914 14.49 17.61 25.34
N GLN A 915 14.87 16.33 25.29
CA GLN A 915 15.79 15.85 24.28
C GLN A 915 15.15 15.80 22.88
N THR A 916 13.92 15.31 22.77
CA THR A 916 13.19 15.28 21.50
C THR A 916 12.97 16.70 20.98
N PHE A 917 12.52 17.62 21.85
CA PHE A 917 12.36 19.03 21.50
C PHE A 917 13.69 19.66 21.02
N PHE A 918 14.79 19.46 21.76
CA PHE A 918 16.12 19.94 21.37
C PHE A 918 16.56 19.40 20.00
N TYR A 919 16.36 18.10 19.80
CA TYR A 919 16.72 17.41 18.55
C TYR A 919 15.95 17.98 17.37
N ASP A 920 14.62 18.00 17.45
CA ASP A 920 13.73 18.45 16.37
C ASP A 920 13.95 19.92 16.00
N MET A 921 14.27 20.75 17.00
CA MET A 921 14.52 22.17 16.84
C MET A 921 15.90 22.47 16.22
N ALA A 922 16.98 21.92 16.76
CA ALA A 922 18.33 22.47 16.56
C ALA A 922 19.34 21.48 15.95
N ILE A 923 19.03 20.18 15.88
CA ILE A 923 20.02 19.16 15.51
C ILE A 923 19.84 18.68 14.07
N GLN A 924 20.97 18.63 13.37
CA GLN A 924 21.14 18.12 12.01
C GLN A 924 22.57 17.55 11.86
N ALA A 925 22.85 16.86 10.75
CA ALA A 925 24.14 16.18 10.55
C ALA A 925 25.37 17.10 10.66
N ASN A 926 25.24 18.38 10.31
CA ASN A 926 26.31 19.39 10.44
C ASN A 926 26.67 19.75 11.88
N MET A 927 25.86 19.37 12.87
CA MET A 927 26.06 19.68 14.29
C MET A 927 26.87 18.62 15.05
N GLU A 928 27.25 17.53 14.40
CA GLU A 928 27.90 16.38 15.04
C GLU A 928 29.18 16.76 15.83
N ILE A 929 30.04 17.58 15.23
CA ILE A 929 31.29 18.04 15.87
C ILE A 929 30.97 18.93 17.08
N VAL A 930 30.01 19.85 16.94
CA VAL A 930 29.59 20.77 18.01
C VAL A 930 29.05 19.98 19.21
N LEU A 931 28.25 18.94 18.96
CA LEU A 931 27.74 18.03 19.99
C LEU A 931 28.88 17.32 20.71
N LYS A 932 29.81 16.71 19.96
CA LYS A 932 30.97 15.98 20.52
C LYS A 932 31.85 16.89 21.38
N GLU A 933 32.17 18.09 20.91
CA GLU A 933 32.97 19.05 21.68
C GLU A 933 32.26 19.48 22.96
N LYS A 934 30.95 19.76 22.91
CA LYS A 934 30.18 20.13 24.10
C LYS A 934 30.09 18.98 25.11
N ILE A 935 29.91 17.75 24.64
CA ILE A 935 29.92 16.57 25.48
C ILE A 935 31.25 16.46 26.24
N GLU A 936 32.39 16.57 25.56
CA GLU A 936 33.72 16.52 26.21
C GLU A 936 33.95 17.68 27.19
N GLU A 937 33.43 18.87 26.90
CA GLU A 937 33.47 20.01 27.82
C GLU A 937 32.69 19.72 29.12
N LEU A 938 31.43 19.28 29.00
CA LEU A 938 30.55 19.04 30.14
C LEU A 938 30.96 17.81 30.95
N LYS A 939 31.57 16.80 30.32
CA LYS A 939 32.13 15.62 31.01
C LYS A 939 33.20 16.00 32.05
N LYS A 940 34.03 17.01 31.78
CA LYS A 940 35.05 17.50 32.72
C LYS A 940 34.44 18.05 34.01
N LYS A 941 33.18 18.52 33.98
CA LYS A 941 32.41 19.01 35.13
C LYS A 941 31.04 18.32 35.20
N LYS A 942 31.06 17.00 35.35
CA LYS A 942 29.85 16.15 35.36
C LYS A 942 28.76 16.62 36.34
N LYS A 943 29.13 17.01 37.57
CA LYS A 943 28.16 17.39 38.61
C LYS A 943 27.41 18.66 38.21
N GLY A 944 26.08 18.58 38.07
CA GLY A 944 25.23 19.69 37.65
C GLY A 944 24.90 19.74 36.16
N ASN A 945 25.45 18.82 35.35
CA ASN A 945 25.30 18.78 33.89
C ASN A 945 24.78 17.43 33.37
N GLU A 946 24.36 16.48 34.21
CA GLU A 946 23.93 15.16 33.74
C GLU A 946 22.69 15.23 32.85
N LEU A 947 21.74 16.14 33.13
CA LEU A 947 20.57 16.36 32.25
C LEU A 947 21.00 16.86 30.85
N LYS A 948 21.94 17.79 30.78
CA LYS A 948 22.48 18.29 29.49
C LYS A 948 23.20 17.18 28.73
N LEU A 949 23.94 16.34 29.44
CA LEU A 949 24.63 15.21 28.85
C LEU A 949 23.63 14.20 28.27
N ILE A 950 22.54 13.86 28.97
CA ILE A 950 21.44 13.03 28.42
C ILE A 950 20.91 13.61 27.09
N ILE A 951 20.59 14.90 27.07
CA ILE A 951 20.04 15.58 25.89
C ILE A 951 21.03 15.50 24.73
N LEU A 952 22.31 15.83 24.96
CA LEU A 952 23.34 15.85 23.93
C LEU A 952 23.68 14.46 23.40
N TYR A 953 23.88 13.47 24.29
CA TYR A 953 24.21 12.11 23.91
C TYR A 953 23.09 11.49 23.06
N PHE A 954 21.84 11.55 23.53
CA PHE A 954 20.74 10.97 22.77
C PHE A 954 20.46 11.72 21.48
N SER A 955 20.66 13.04 21.43
CA SER A 955 20.57 13.78 20.17
C SER A 955 21.64 13.36 19.16
N LEU A 956 22.87 13.08 19.62
CA LEU A 956 23.94 12.57 18.77
C LEU A 956 23.70 11.12 18.33
N ILE A 957 23.12 10.30 19.21
CA ILE A 957 22.72 8.92 18.88
C ILE A 957 21.57 8.90 17.88
N ASP A 958 20.57 9.78 18.03
CA ASP A 958 19.42 9.87 17.12
C ASP A 958 19.82 10.27 15.69
N LEU A 959 20.95 11.00 15.51
CA LEU A 959 21.52 11.30 14.18
C LEU A 959 21.95 10.03 13.42
N ASP A 960 22.57 9.07 14.11
CA ASP A 960 23.04 7.81 13.52
C ASP A 960 23.19 6.73 14.60
N LEU A 961 22.09 6.06 14.91
CA LEU A 961 22.04 5.05 15.97
C LEU A 961 23.08 3.94 15.78
N LYS A 962 23.33 3.55 14.52
CA LYS A 962 24.20 2.43 14.15
C LYS A 962 25.67 2.77 14.40
N ASN A 963 26.10 3.96 13.98
CA ASN A 963 27.49 4.38 14.14
C ASN A 963 27.78 4.94 15.55
N HIS A 964 26.75 5.41 16.26
CA HIS A 964 26.89 6.00 17.59
C HIS A 964 26.43 5.08 18.74
N THR A 965 26.18 3.80 18.50
CA THR A 965 25.76 2.85 19.56
C THR A 965 26.73 2.81 20.74
N ASN A 966 28.04 2.94 20.48
CA ASN A 966 29.08 2.93 21.51
C ASN A 966 28.94 4.09 22.52
N LEU A 967 28.34 5.22 22.11
CA LEU A 967 28.13 6.37 22.99
C LEU A 967 27.09 6.08 24.08
N ILE A 968 26.21 5.11 23.88
CA ILE A 968 25.26 4.66 24.91
C ILE A 968 26.02 4.02 26.08
N GLU A 969 27.04 3.20 25.81
CA GLU A 969 27.84 2.59 26.86
C GLU A 969 28.54 3.64 27.72
N GLU A 970 29.08 4.65 27.07
CA GLU A 970 29.74 5.77 27.73
C GLU A 970 28.76 6.55 28.59
N LEU A 971 27.58 6.88 28.05
CA LEU A 971 26.50 7.57 28.77
C LEU A 971 26.08 6.79 30.04
N ILE A 972 25.94 5.47 29.94
CA ILE A 972 25.61 4.57 31.06
C ILE A 972 26.67 4.63 32.18
N GLU A 973 27.94 4.82 31.86
CA GLU A 973 29.00 5.02 32.87
C GLU A 973 28.95 6.43 33.50
N ILE A 974 28.53 7.42 32.74
CA ILE A 974 28.55 8.82 33.15
C ILE A 974 27.33 9.18 33.99
N ILE A 975 26.13 8.66 33.77
CA ILE A 975 24.94 9.11 34.53
C ILE A 975 24.91 8.46 35.92
N SER A 976 24.71 9.29 36.96
CA SER A 976 24.51 8.85 38.35
C SER A 976 23.09 9.09 38.86
N ILE A 977 22.39 10.10 38.34
CA ILE A 977 21.04 10.49 38.80
C ILE A 977 20.00 9.40 38.48
N PRO A 978 19.20 8.92 39.47
CA PRO A 978 18.26 7.82 39.28
C PRO A 978 17.23 8.03 38.16
N ILE A 979 16.59 9.21 38.11
CA ILE A 979 15.57 9.50 37.08
C ILE A 979 16.18 9.49 35.67
N LEU A 980 17.40 10.01 35.51
CA LEU A 980 18.10 10.00 34.22
C LEU A 980 18.54 8.59 33.82
N LYS A 981 18.90 7.73 34.78
CA LYS A 981 19.16 6.31 34.48
C LYS A 981 17.91 5.61 33.96
N GLN A 982 16.75 5.90 34.55
CA GLN A 982 15.46 5.40 34.06
C GLN A 982 15.15 5.92 32.66
N THR A 983 15.32 7.23 32.40
CA THR A 983 15.22 7.82 31.05
C THR A 983 16.07 7.06 30.04
N THR A 984 17.32 6.70 30.38
CA THR A 984 18.17 5.90 29.49
C THR A 984 17.53 4.56 29.15
N VAL A 985 16.98 3.85 30.15
CA VAL A 985 16.30 2.56 29.93
C VAL A 985 15.10 2.74 28.99
N PHE A 986 14.26 3.75 29.23
CA PHE A 986 13.11 4.07 28.37
C PHE A 986 13.52 4.32 26.92
N LYS A 987 14.53 5.18 26.69
CA LYS A 987 14.99 5.52 25.33
C LYS A 987 15.56 4.28 24.61
N LEU A 988 16.24 3.38 25.31
CA LEU A 988 16.73 2.12 24.73
C LEU A 988 15.59 1.17 24.38
N TYR A 989 14.53 1.11 25.18
CA TYR A 989 13.31 0.37 24.82
C TYR A 989 12.61 0.97 23.58
N LEU A 990 12.59 2.30 23.44
CA LEU A 990 12.09 2.94 22.21
C LEU A 990 12.94 2.56 20.99
N TYR A 991 14.27 2.52 21.10
CA TYR A 991 15.13 2.07 20.00
C TYR A 991 14.91 0.59 19.66
N LEU A 992 14.76 -0.26 20.67
CA LEU A 992 14.49 -1.68 20.48
C LEU A 992 13.18 -1.91 19.72
N SER A 993 12.18 -1.08 19.98
CA SER A 993 10.83 -1.20 19.41
C SER A 993 10.74 -0.57 18.01
N PHE A 994 11.30 0.62 17.81
CA PHE A 994 11.05 1.43 16.59
C PHE A 994 12.26 1.58 15.64
N LYS A 995 13.50 1.36 16.12
CA LYS A 995 14.73 1.69 15.36
C LYS A 995 15.64 0.48 15.07
N CYS A 996 15.36 -0.69 15.63
CA CYS A 996 16.17 -1.91 15.45
C CYS A 996 15.65 -2.87 14.36
N ASN A 997 14.63 -2.47 13.59
CA ASN A 997 13.96 -3.33 12.61
C ASN A 997 14.95 -3.86 11.55
N GLY A 998 14.89 -5.17 11.28
CA GLY A 998 15.75 -5.84 10.29
C GLY A 998 17.23 -6.05 10.69
N ASN A 999 17.74 -5.40 11.75
CA ASN A 999 19.15 -5.46 12.15
C ASN A 999 19.38 -6.27 13.45
N LYS A 1000 19.66 -7.57 13.28
CA LYS A 1000 19.89 -8.52 14.39
C LYS A 1000 21.05 -8.11 15.30
N THR A 1001 22.11 -7.52 14.76
CA THR A 1001 23.30 -7.11 15.52
C THR A 1001 22.98 -5.93 16.42
N LEU A 1002 22.38 -4.88 15.86
CA LEU A 1002 21.99 -3.69 16.62
C LEU A 1002 20.99 -4.04 17.72
N LYS A 1003 20.00 -4.88 17.41
CA LYS A 1003 19.04 -5.41 18.39
C LYS A 1003 19.73 -6.07 19.58
N LYS A 1004 20.69 -6.97 19.32
CA LYS A 1004 21.46 -7.66 20.37
C LYS A 1004 22.23 -6.67 21.24
N THR A 1005 22.88 -5.67 20.64
CA THR A 1005 23.63 -4.65 21.36
C THR A 1005 22.72 -3.82 22.26
N ILE A 1006 21.60 -3.30 21.75
CA ILE A 1006 20.65 -2.51 22.55
C ILE A 1006 20.08 -3.33 23.71
N SER A 1007 19.71 -4.60 23.48
CA SER A 1007 19.24 -5.51 24.55
C SER A 1007 20.28 -5.71 25.66
N GLN A 1008 21.57 -5.79 25.32
CA GLN A 1008 22.65 -5.87 26.31
C GLN A 1008 22.80 -4.58 27.11
N LEU A 1009 22.63 -3.42 26.48
CA LEU A 1009 22.72 -2.11 27.12
C LEU A 1009 21.57 -1.84 28.07
N ILE A 1010 20.35 -2.26 27.71
CA ILE A 1010 19.18 -2.25 28.61
C ILE A 1010 19.50 -3.03 29.89
N LYS A 1011 19.97 -4.27 29.75
CA LYS A 1011 20.33 -5.12 30.89
C LYS A 1011 21.41 -4.48 31.77
N LYS A 1012 22.44 -3.90 31.16
CA LYS A 1012 23.53 -3.21 31.86
C LYS A 1012 23.00 -2.03 32.70
N GLN A 1013 22.08 -1.24 32.14
CA GLN A 1013 21.55 -0.05 32.82
C GLN A 1013 20.55 -0.40 33.91
N GLU A 1014 19.65 -1.37 33.71
CA GLU A 1014 18.71 -1.81 34.74
C GLU A 1014 19.44 -2.34 35.99
N LEU A 1015 20.49 -3.15 35.80
CA LEU A 1015 21.31 -3.65 36.91
C LEU A 1015 22.09 -2.55 37.64
N LYS A 1016 22.32 -1.39 37.00
CA LYS A 1016 22.92 -0.19 37.62
C LYS A 1016 21.91 0.64 38.41
N ILE A 1017 20.62 0.50 38.13
CA ILE A 1017 19.54 1.11 38.90
C ILE A 1017 19.29 0.26 40.15
N ASP A 1018 19.15 -1.06 39.97
CA ASP A 1018 18.93 -1.99 41.07
C ASP A 1018 19.66 -3.31 40.83
N LYS A 1019 20.73 -3.53 41.60
CA LYS A 1019 21.58 -4.73 41.54
C LYS A 1019 20.87 -6.00 41.99
N SER A 1020 19.74 -5.88 42.69
CA SER A 1020 18.94 -7.01 43.20
C SER A 1020 17.90 -7.51 42.20
N GLN A 1021 17.73 -6.82 41.06
CA GLN A 1021 16.82 -7.27 40.01
C GLN A 1021 17.22 -8.63 39.46
N ASN A 1022 16.23 -9.51 39.33
CA ASN A 1022 16.43 -10.83 38.75
C ASN A 1022 16.75 -10.68 37.25
N VAL A 1023 17.96 -11.07 36.87
CA VAL A 1023 18.41 -11.08 35.47
C VAL A 1023 17.47 -11.86 34.56
N GLY A 1024 16.85 -12.92 35.05
CA GLY A 1024 15.81 -13.68 34.36
C GLY A 1024 14.53 -12.89 34.13
N LEU A 1025 14.14 -11.98 35.03
CA LEU A 1025 12.99 -11.07 34.81
C LEU A 1025 13.33 -9.99 33.77
N ILE A 1026 14.56 -9.45 33.80
CA ILE A 1026 15.06 -8.51 32.77
C ILE A 1026 15.06 -9.20 31.40
N GLU A 1027 15.63 -10.39 31.32
CA GLU A 1027 15.63 -11.19 30.10
C GLU A 1027 14.24 -11.64 29.69
N GLN A 1028 13.32 -11.87 30.63
CA GLN A 1028 11.91 -12.14 30.32
C GLN A 1028 11.21 -10.89 29.80
N ARG A 1029 11.52 -9.68 30.28
CA ARG A 1029 11.01 -8.41 29.72
C ARG A 1029 11.55 -8.15 28.32
N ILE A 1030 12.86 -8.32 28.11
CA ILE A 1030 13.48 -8.23 26.79
C ILE A 1030 12.91 -9.32 25.87
N LYS A 1031 12.85 -10.58 26.33
CA LYS A 1031 12.28 -11.69 25.56
C LYS A 1031 10.78 -11.59 25.37
N SER A 1032 10.01 -10.96 26.25
CA SER A 1032 8.56 -10.76 26.06
C SER A 1032 8.35 -9.77 24.92
N ILE A 1033 9.12 -8.68 24.91
CA ILE A 1033 9.19 -7.72 23.80
C ILE A 1033 9.67 -8.41 22.50
N GLU A 1034 10.46 -9.49 22.59
CA GLU A 1034 10.94 -10.27 21.43
C GLU A 1034 10.08 -11.50 21.00
N LYS A 1035 9.31 -12.15 21.89
CA LYS A 1035 8.65 -13.46 21.64
C LYS A 1035 7.23 -13.36 21.10
N SER A 1036 6.52 -12.28 21.36
CA SER A 1036 5.12 -12.12 20.94
C SER A 1036 4.92 -12.10 19.41
N ILE A 1037 6.02 -11.96 18.66
CA ILE A 1037 6.15 -12.01 17.20
C ILE A 1037 5.67 -13.35 16.57
N LYS A 1038 5.55 -14.45 17.32
CA LYS A 1038 5.30 -15.78 16.73
C LYS A 1038 3.84 -16.24 16.67
N LYS A 1039 2.87 -15.51 17.25
CA LYS A 1039 1.52 -16.07 17.52
C LYS A 1039 0.37 -15.56 16.64
N LYS A 1040 0.64 -14.81 15.57
CA LYS A 1040 -0.37 -14.45 14.55
C LYS A 1040 0.28 -14.37 13.16
N LEU A 1041 0.67 -15.54 12.64
CA LEU A 1041 0.48 -15.87 11.22
C LEU A 1041 -0.78 -16.75 11.16
#